data_AF-A0A2T0QQS5-F1
#
_entry.id   AF-A0A2T0QQS5-F1
#
_cell.length_a   1.000
_cell.length_b   1.000
_cell.length_c   1.000
_cell.angle_alpha   90.00
_cell.angle_beta   90.00
_cell.angle_gamma   90.00
#
_symmetry.space_group_name_H-M   'P 1'
#
loop_
_entity.id
_entity.type
_entity.pdbx_description
1 polymer ?
#
loop_
_entity_poly.entity_id
_entity_poly.type
_entity_poly.pdbx_seq_one_letter_code
_entity_poly.pdbx_strand_id
1 'polypeptide(L)'
;MSLSNAALLKAISEDRALASAMMFPHRHPQASPAFHVEVMDLWRAEDEFVLIEAFREGGKSTLSEEFLLLEAAFGNFGYCLIIGETYTKACQRLEAIKHEALRNMKLQSLFGRLRQDGRKWNEHQIELPNGVLLEAHGWEEELRGFKWHDLRPDRAYLDDIENKERVKDASAVSASMNKLYLELMPAMDKVKGKIRFTQTPLAEDCLVTRLRENPDWTTRRFPICNGDIDDPSTVALWPDRYPMEWVRKKRDEMERAGQLRGFMQEYMLLAIGTQDKPFETEQIAECAVDPAPWLPKVVITDPARTTNVKKSDRSGRVVVSRLGTKILVHSSIGAFWKPDEVIEDAFATSSRFGDAAVAIEKNSLDEWLLQPMRAEMLRRGVTLALKPLSAPQDRDKTQFIMGIQPFLLAGDIVLVGGRGAHAQLVAEIQNFPSGKRDILNALAYFQRVFSGVPVYEDFGQWNIVSYYEPSQQHPMALAFNSNGADTTAALICIEGQRMVVVADWISPVPPKEAVNDIVQLVRAMFPRARLTAWVPADVMDQADRMPVVAALRAVNLYPMRGEYLNVSRGALSPLIRTEAKARRLFQVDQESAKHTLNALAGGYNFPIDRAGNKGNVPETGPHRTLIEGLESAVQALSSQRDTALPEGIHMAVNPQGASYVTTLPRR
;
A
#
# COMPACT_ATOMS: atom_id res chain seq x y z
N MET A 1 -12.24 59.55 -20.16
CA MET A 1 -12.72 60.49 -19.14
C MET A 1 -12.01 60.14 -17.84
N SER A 2 -11.23 61.04 -17.25
CA SER A 2 -10.66 60.82 -15.91
C SER A 2 -11.81 60.86 -14.89
N LEU A 3 -11.92 59.84 -14.04
CA LEU A 3 -12.85 59.85 -12.90
C LEU A 3 -12.53 61.06 -12.00
N SER A 4 -13.56 61.71 -11.45
CA SER A 4 -13.34 62.74 -10.42
C SER A 4 -12.77 62.12 -9.14
N ASN A 5 -12.03 62.88 -8.33
CA ASN A 5 -11.46 62.38 -7.08
C ASN A 5 -12.52 61.76 -6.14
N ALA A 6 -13.74 62.30 -6.13
CA ALA A 6 -14.86 61.76 -5.37
C ALA A 6 -15.37 60.43 -5.93
N ALA A 7 -15.43 60.27 -7.26
CA ALA A 7 -15.83 59.01 -7.89
C ALA A 7 -14.77 57.91 -7.68
N LEU A 8 -13.48 58.27 -7.69
CA LEU A 8 -12.38 57.34 -7.41
C LEU A 8 -12.40 56.88 -5.95
N LEU A 9 -12.60 57.81 -5.01
CA LEU A 9 -12.78 57.49 -3.58
C LEU A 9 -13.98 56.58 -3.34
N LYS A 10 -15.10 56.82 -4.02
CA LYS A 10 -16.29 55.97 -3.94
C LYS A 10 -16.00 54.57 -4.48
N ALA A 11 -15.36 54.45 -5.65
CA ALA A 11 -15.01 53.15 -6.24
C ALA A 11 -14.04 52.35 -5.35
N ILE A 12 -12.99 52.99 -4.80
CA ILE A 12 -12.04 52.37 -3.85
C ILE A 12 -12.73 52.01 -2.52
N SER A 13 -13.74 52.78 -2.12
CA SER A 13 -14.54 52.45 -0.95
C SER A 13 -15.48 51.28 -1.20
N GLU A 14 -16.05 51.11 -2.40
CA GLU A 14 -17.03 50.07 -2.74
C GLU A 14 -16.39 48.73 -3.14
N ASP A 15 -15.23 48.75 -3.79
CA ASP A 15 -14.50 47.55 -4.22
C ASP A 15 -13.14 47.46 -3.51
N ARG A 16 -13.07 46.56 -2.52
CA ARG A 16 -11.89 46.42 -1.66
C ARG A 16 -10.74 45.69 -2.37
N ALA A 17 -11.06 44.81 -3.33
CA ALA A 17 -10.06 44.15 -4.16
C ALA A 17 -9.40 45.14 -5.13
N LEU A 18 -10.18 46.00 -5.77
CA LEU A 18 -9.67 47.10 -6.58
C LEU A 18 -8.84 48.07 -5.73
N ALA A 19 -9.33 48.44 -4.54
CA ALA A 19 -8.59 49.29 -3.61
C ALA A 19 -7.23 48.70 -3.24
N SER A 20 -7.20 47.40 -2.92
CA SER A 20 -5.97 46.68 -2.60
C SER A 20 -4.98 46.71 -3.79
N ALA A 21 -5.43 46.32 -4.98
CA ALA A 21 -4.60 46.35 -6.19
C ALA A 21 -4.06 47.75 -6.52
N MET A 22 -4.86 48.80 -6.29
CA MET A 22 -4.45 50.18 -6.55
C MET A 22 -3.47 50.73 -5.50
N MET A 23 -3.72 50.45 -4.21
CA MET A 23 -2.97 51.01 -3.10
C MET A 23 -1.70 50.22 -2.78
N PHE A 24 -1.67 48.91 -3.04
CA PHE A 24 -0.56 48.01 -2.70
C PHE A 24 0.05 47.28 -3.92
N PRO A 25 0.23 47.93 -5.09
CA PRO A 25 0.72 47.23 -6.28
C PRO A 25 2.13 46.62 -6.07
N HIS A 26 2.94 47.19 -5.17
CA HIS A 26 4.26 46.66 -4.82
C HIS A 26 4.21 45.33 -4.06
N ARG A 27 3.06 44.98 -3.46
CA ARG A 27 2.83 43.70 -2.77
C ARG A 27 2.29 42.63 -3.72
N HIS A 28 1.89 43.00 -4.94
CA HIS A 28 1.26 42.12 -5.93
C HIS A 28 2.18 41.95 -7.16
N PRO A 29 3.30 41.21 -7.04
CA PRO A 29 4.24 41.01 -8.16
C PRO A 29 3.70 40.14 -9.30
N GLN A 30 2.58 39.46 -9.06
CA GLN A 30 1.86 38.60 -10.00
C GLN A 30 0.41 39.05 -10.05
N ALA A 31 -0.30 38.73 -11.14
CA ALA A 31 -1.71 39.07 -11.24
C ALA A 31 -2.52 38.33 -10.15
N SER A 32 -3.42 39.07 -9.50
CA SER A 32 -4.31 38.53 -8.48
C SER A 32 -5.37 37.64 -9.13
N PRO A 33 -5.54 36.38 -8.70
CA PRO A 33 -6.58 35.49 -9.21
C PRO A 33 -7.97 35.89 -8.74
N ALA A 34 -9.01 35.39 -9.43
CA ALA A 34 -10.41 35.71 -9.13
C ALA A 34 -10.80 35.41 -7.67
N PHE A 35 -10.24 34.35 -7.07
CA PHE A 35 -10.57 34.02 -5.67
C PHE A 35 -10.05 35.06 -4.66
N HIS A 36 -9.03 35.86 -4.99
CA HIS A 36 -8.60 36.96 -4.11
C HIS A 36 -9.69 38.02 -3.97
N VAL A 37 -10.42 38.30 -5.05
CA VAL A 37 -11.57 39.21 -5.05
C VAL A 37 -12.66 38.65 -4.15
N GLU A 38 -13.02 37.39 -4.34
CA GLU A 38 -14.05 36.71 -3.55
C GLU A 38 -13.71 36.66 -2.05
N VAL A 39 -12.44 36.44 -1.69
CA VAL A 39 -11.96 36.50 -0.30
C VAL A 39 -12.16 37.89 0.32
N MET A 40 -11.85 38.96 -0.42
CA MET A 40 -12.07 40.32 0.09
C MET A 40 -13.57 40.66 0.23
N ASP A 41 -14.39 40.21 -0.71
CA ASP A 41 -15.84 40.38 -0.64
C ASP A 41 -16.42 39.65 0.58
N LEU A 42 -15.95 38.43 0.86
CA LEU A 42 -16.35 37.65 2.03
C LEU A 42 -15.92 38.31 3.35
N TRP A 43 -14.72 38.89 3.43
CA TRP A 43 -14.33 39.66 4.62
C TRP A 43 -15.22 40.90 4.83
N ARG A 44 -15.67 41.53 3.76
CA ARG A 44 -16.56 42.70 3.82
C ARG A 44 -18.04 42.36 4.04
N ALA A 45 -18.45 41.12 3.73
CA ALA A 45 -19.83 40.67 3.71
C ALA A 45 -20.63 41.10 4.96
N GLU A 46 -21.95 41.26 4.80
CA GLU A 46 -22.82 41.65 5.90
C GLU A 46 -22.90 40.57 6.99
N ASP A 47 -22.70 39.31 6.62
CA ASP A 47 -22.67 38.15 7.50
C ASP A 47 -21.84 38.38 8.77
N GLU A 48 -22.41 37.99 9.92
CA GLU A 48 -21.76 38.16 11.21
C GLU A 48 -20.51 37.29 11.33
N PHE A 49 -20.60 36.03 10.90
CA PHE A 49 -19.54 35.04 10.99
C PHE A 49 -19.18 34.48 9.62
N VAL A 50 -17.91 34.60 9.26
CA VAL A 50 -17.41 34.12 7.96
C VAL A 50 -16.17 33.26 8.19
N LEU A 51 -16.17 32.07 7.60
CA LEU A 51 -15.05 31.13 7.57
C LEU A 51 -14.50 31.02 6.13
N ILE A 52 -13.21 31.28 5.97
CA ILE A 52 -12.51 31.18 4.69
C ILE A 52 -11.40 30.15 4.82
N GLU A 53 -11.44 29.16 3.94
CA GLU A 53 -10.38 28.18 3.81
C GLU A 53 -9.67 28.43 2.48
N ALA A 54 -8.39 28.76 2.53
CA ALA A 54 -7.58 28.99 1.35
C ALA A 54 -6.29 28.18 1.42
N PHE A 55 -5.92 27.58 0.30
CA PHE A 55 -4.73 26.73 0.21
C PHE A 55 -3.46 27.47 0.65
N ARG A 56 -2.50 26.69 1.19
CA ARG A 56 -1.21 27.21 1.67
C ARG A 56 -0.47 27.95 0.56
N GLU A 57 0.15 29.08 0.91
CA GLU A 57 0.81 29.99 -0.05
C GLU A 57 -0.14 30.62 -1.10
N GLY A 58 -1.45 30.65 -0.83
CA GLY A 58 -2.46 31.35 -1.64
C GLY A 58 -2.50 32.88 -1.48
N GLY A 59 -1.61 33.50 -0.68
CA GLY A 59 -1.54 34.95 -0.50
C GLY A 59 -2.47 35.54 0.58
N LYS A 60 -3.20 34.69 1.31
CA LYS A 60 -4.25 35.09 2.28
C LYS A 60 -3.80 36.13 3.32
N SER A 61 -2.63 35.98 3.92
CA SER A 61 -2.17 36.89 4.97
C SER A 61 -1.77 38.27 4.45
N THR A 62 -1.24 38.36 3.24
CA THR A 62 -0.95 39.65 2.60
C THR A 62 -2.26 40.39 2.32
N LEU A 63 -3.26 39.68 1.78
CA LEU A 63 -4.57 40.25 1.51
C LEU A 63 -5.29 40.71 2.78
N SER A 64 -5.20 39.95 3.89
CA SER A 64 -5.87 40.32 5.15
C SER A 64 -5.28 41.58 5.77
N GLU A 65 -3.95 41.73 5.74
CA GLU A 65 -3.25 42.93 6.20
C GLU A 65 -3.67 44.19 5.39
N GLU A 66 -3.73 44.06 4.06
CA GLU A 66 -4.17 45.14 3.16
C GLU A 66 -5.64 45.50 3.38
N PHE A 67 -6.50 44.49 3.49
CA PHE A 67 -7.93 44.63 3.75
C PHE A 67 -8.18 45.37 5.07
N LEU A 68 -7.54 44.92 6.15
CA LEU A 68 -7.67 45.50 7.48
C LEU A 68 -7.23 46.97 7.52
N LEU A 69 -6.08 47.28 6.91
CA LEU A 69 -5.58 48.66 6.86
C LEU A 69 -6.54 49.58 6.09
N LEU A 70 -7.08 49.11 4.97
CA LEU A 70 -8.05 49.87 4.19
C LEU A 70 -9.35 50.09 4.96
N GLU A 71 -9.95 49.04 5.53
CA GLU A 71 -11.16 49.17 6.36
C GLU A 71 -10.95 50.13 7.54
N ALA A 72 -9.78 50.07 8.19
CA ALA A 72 -9.41 50.95 9.28
C ALA A 72 -9.26 52.41 8.81
N ALA A 73 -8.58 52.64 7.68
CA ALA A 73 -8.38 53.98 7.12
C ALA A 73 -9.69 54.64 6.70
N PHE A 74 -10.63 53.86 6.15
CA PHE A 74 -11.98 54.34 5.83
C PHE A 74 -12.90 54.52 7.05
N GLY A 75 -12.52 54.01 8.22
CA GLY A 75 -13.34 54.13 9.43
C GLY A 75 -14.56 53.20 9.44
N ASN A 76 -14.48 52.05 8.77
CA ASN A 76 -15.60 51.11 8.64
C ASN A 76 -15.89 50.29 9.90
N PHE A 77 -15.02 50.40 10.91
CA PHE A 77 -15.15 49.79 12.22
C PHE A 77 -14.45 50.69 13.26
N GLY A 78 -14.82 50.58 14.52
CA GLY A 78 -14.22 51.37 15.61
C GLY A 78 -13.07 50.64 16.32
N TYR A 79 -13.20 49.33 16.53
CA TYR A 79 -12.23 48.55 17.31
C TYR A 79 -12.11 47.12 16.78
N CYS A 80 -10.92 46.78 16.28
CA CYS A 80 -10.62 45.48 15.68
C CYS A 80 -9.58 44.69 16.48
N LEU A 81 -9.90 43.43 16.75
CA LEU A 81 -8.96 42.43 17.26
C LEU A 81 -8.35 41.66 16.09
N ILE A 82 -7.02 41.54 16.08
CA ILE A 82 -6.25 40.64 15.21
C ILE A 82 -5.76 39.50 16.08
N ILE A 83 -6.25 38.29 15.83
CA ILE A 83 -5.98 37.12 16.65
C ILE A 83 -5.20 36.10 15.83
N GLY A 84 -3.97 35.81 16.25
CA GLY A 84 -3.12 34.79 15.63
C GLY A 84 -2.96 33.56 16.52
N GLU A 85 -2.32 32.50 16.02
CA GLU A 85 -1.99 31.30 16.81
C GLU A 85 -1.32 31.63 18.15
N THR A 86 -0.42 32.62 18.12
CA THR A 86 0.37 33.13 19.25
C THR A 86 0.40 34.66 19.22
N TYR A 87 0.68 35.28 20.36
CA TYR A 87 0.80 36.75 20.48
C TYR A 87 1.80 37.32 19.47
N THR A 88 2.96 36.66 19.32
CA THR A 88 4.02 37.10 18.40
C THR A 88 3.55 37.10 16.94
N LYS A 89 2.83 36.06 16.50
CA LYS A 89 2.31 35.99 15.11
C LYS A 89 1.30 37.11 14.85
N ALA A 90 0.42 37.40 15.81
CA ALA A 90 -0.54 38.50 15.70
C ALA A 90 0.17 39.86 15.62
N CYS A 91 1.18 40.10 16.47
CA CYS A 91 1.96 41.33 16.43
C CYS A 91 2.73 41.50 15.12
N GLN A 92 3.24 40.41 14.52
CA GLN A 92 3.89 40.46 13.20
C GLN A 92 2.92 40.92 12.10
N ARG A 93 1.65 40.48 12.12
CA ARG A 93 0.61 40.98 11.20
C ARG A 93 0.36 42.47 11.40
N LEU A 94 0.23 42.90 12.65
CA LEU A 94 0.02 44.31 12.96
C LEU A 94 1.23 45.17 12.56
N GLU A 95 2.46 44.65 12.68
CA GLU A 95 3.66 45.34 12.25
C GLU A 95 3.72 45.51 10.72
N ALA A 96 3.28 44.51 9.94
CA ALA A 96 3.14 44.65 8.49
C ALA A 96 2.12 45.74 8.11
N ILE A 97 1.00 45.82 8.85
CA ILE A 97 0.00 46.90 8.71
C ILE A 97 0.62 48.26 9.03
N LYS A 98 1.37 48.38 10.14
CA LYS A 98 2.08 49.62 10.52
C LYS A 98 3.08 50.05 9.46
N HIS A 99 3.84 49.10 8.92
CA HIS A 99 4.82 49.36 7.88
C HIS A 99 4.17 50.03 6.67
N GLU A 100 3.06 49.47 6.19
CA GLU A 100 2.31 50.05 5.07
C GLU A 100 1.68 51.40 5.43
N ALA A 101 1.08 51.55 6.62
CA ALA A 101 0.53 52.83 7.07
C ALA A 101 1.58 53.96 7.09
N LEU A 102 2.85 53.63 7.36
CA LEU A 102 3.96 54.58 7.44
C LEU A 102 4.70 54.83 6.12
N ARG A 103 4.75 53.86 5.21
CA ARG A 103 5.60 53.94 4.01
C ARG A 103 4.83 54.00 2.70
N ASN A 104 3.55 53.61 2.69
CA ASN A 104 2.76 53.60 1.47
C ASN A 104 2.30 55.03 1.11
N MET A 105 3.00 55.66 0.16
CA MET A 105 2.71 57.02 -0.29
C MET A 105 1.31 57.16 -0.91
N LYS A 106 0.75 56.10 -1.51
CA LYS A 106 -0.60 56.15 -2.08
C LYS A 106 -1.65 56.25 -0.98
N LEU A 107 -1.52 55.44 0.07
CA LEU A 107 -2.39 55.54 1.25
C LEU A 107 -2.27 56.92 1.91
N GLN A 108 -1.04 57.42 2.09
CA GLN A 108 -0.84 58.74 2.69
C GLN A 108 -1.40 59.88 1.85
N SER A 109 -1.34 59.76 0.51
CA SER A 109 -1.95 60.74 -0.38
C SER A 109 -3.48 60.76 -0.26
N LEU A 110 -4.10 59.64 0.14
CA LEU A 110 -5.56 59.52 0.20
C LEU A 110 -6.12 59.85 1.59
N PHE A 111 -5.47 59.36 2.65
CA PHE A 111 -5.94 59.46 4.04
C PHE A 111 -5.09 60.39 4.91
N GLY A 112 -4.02 60.96 4.36
CA GLY A 112 -3.04 61.72 5.12
C GLY A 112 -2.12 60.82 5.96
N ARG A 113 -1.43 61.42 6.94
CA ARG A 113 -0.56 60.67 7.86
C ARG A 113 -1.41 59.81 8.80
N LEU A 114 -1.31 58.49 8.63
CA LEU A 114 -2.01 57.50 9.46
C LEU A 114 -1.39 57.30 10.85
N ARG A 115 -0.20 57.85 11.10
CA ARG A 115 0.39 57.96 12.45
C ARG A 115 0.34 59.41 12.90
N GLN A 116 -0.18 59.64 14.10
CA GLN A 116 -0.20 60.95 14.77
C GLN A 116 0.41 60.85 16.17
N ASP A 117 1.11 61.92 16.56
CA ASP A 117 1.68 62.02 17.90
C ASP A 117 0.57 62.09 18.96
N GLY A 118 0.79 61.43 20.10
CA GLY A 118 -0.16 61.37 21.21
C GLY A 118 -1.24 60.29 21.12
N ARG A 119 -1.38 59.59 19.98
CA ARG A 119 -2.24 58.40 19.85
C ARG A 119 -1.47 57.11 20.14
N LYS A 120 -2.18 56.03 20.46
CA LYS A 120 -1.54 54.73 20.70
C LYS A 120 -0.82 54.22 19.45
N TRP A 121 0.46 53.86 19.61
CA TRP A 121 1.27 53.24 18.56
C TRP A 121 2.39 52.41 19.20
N ASN A 122 2.06 51.21 19.67
CA ASN A 122 3.00 50.28 20.31
C ASN A 122 3.09 48.96 19.53
N GLU A 123 3.69 47.92 20.11
CA GLU A 123 3.87 46.62 19.45
C GLU A 123 2.53 45.96 19.06
N HIS A 124 1.55 45.93 19.97
CA HIS A 124 0.30 45.19 19.83
C HIS A 124 -0.94 46.08 19.62
N GLN A 125 -0.82 47.41 19.68
CA GLN A 125 -1.94 48.35 19.50
C GLN A 125 -1.54 49.54 18.63
N ILE A 126 -2.42 49.91 17.69
CA ILE A 126 -2.35 51.17 16.96
C ILE A 126 -3.72 51.85 16.87
N GLU A 127 -3.72 53.16 17.08
CA GLU A 127 -4.89 54.02 16.97
C GLU A 127 -4.67 55.02 15.82
N LEU A 128 -5.56 54.98 14.84
CA LEU A 128 -5.52 55.86 13.67
C LEU A 128 -6.13 57.25 13.96
N PRO A 129 -5.85 58.27 13.12
CA PRO A 129 -6.37 59.63 13.29
C PRO A 129 -7.90 59.75 13.35
N ASN A 130 -8.60 58.81 12.71
CA ASN A 130 -10.06 58.73 12.68
C ASN A 130 -10.64 58.03 13.93
N GLY A 131 -9.80 57.64 14.90
CA GLY A 131 -10.20 57.01 16.16
C GLY A 131 -10.30 55.48 16.10
N VAL A 132 -10.00 54.86 14.96
CA VAL A 132 -10.02 53.40 14.82
C VAL A 132 -8.85 52.78 15.58
N LEU A 133 -9.15 51.78 16.42
CA LEU A 133 -8.14 50.98 17.12
C LEU A 133 -8.00 49.59 16.47
N LEU A 134 -6.75 49.19 16.24
CA LEU A 134 -6.36 47.83 15.89
C LEU A 134 -5.50 47.26 17.04
N GLU A 135 -5.85 46.07 17.52
CA GLU A 135 -5.16 45.41 18.63
C GLU A 135 -4.87 43.94 18.33
N ALA A 136 -3.66 43.48 18.62
CA ALA A 136 -3.18 42.14 18.34
C ALA A 136 -3.14 41.26 19.61
N HIS A 137 -3.67 40.05 19.51
CA HIS A 137 -3.74 39.06 20.60
C HIS A 137 -3.37 37.66 20.13
N GLY A 138 -2.85 36.85 21.05
CA GLY A 138 -2.65 35.42 20.83
C GLY A 138 -3.90 34.62 21.17
N TRP A 139 -4.20 33.56 20.41
CA TRP A 139 -5.28 32.62 20.75
C TRP A 139 -5.04 31.91 22.10
N GLU A 140 -3.82 31.95 22.63
CA GLU A 140 -3.49 31.42 23.96
C GLU A 140 -3.98 32.31 25.12
N GLU A 141 -4.24 33.60 24.87
CA GLU A 141 -4.64 34.58 25.88
C GLU A 141 -6.13 34.50 26.21
N GLU A 142 -6.57 34.98 27.38
CA GLU A 142 -7.99 35.05 27.72
C GLU A 142 -8.71 36.11 26.86
N LEU A 143 -9.77 35.71 26.16
CA LEU A 143 -10.45 36.59 25.19
C LEU A 143 -11.70 37.23 25.80
N ARG A 144 -11.57 37.87 26.98
CA ARG A 144 -12.69 38.47 27.70
C ARG A 144 -12.41 39.92 28.07
N GLY A 145 -13.47 40.72 28.18
CA GLY A 145 -13.40 42.05 28.78
C GLY A 145 -12.75 43.14 27.92
N PHE A 146 -12.60 42.93 26.60
CA PHE A 146 -12.08 43.96 25.70
C PHE A 146 -12.97 45.20 25.68
N LYS A 147 -12.36 46.37 25.92
CA LYS A 147 -13.03 47.67 25.88
C LYS A 147 -12.02 48.77 25.55
N TRP A 148 -12.32 49.57 24.55
CA TRP A 148 -11.55 50.76 24.17
C TRP A 148 -12.43 51.99 24.29
N HIS A 149 -12.14 52.86 25.26
CA HIS A 149 -13.07 53.92 25.68
C HIS A 149 -14.48 53.35 25.92
N ASP A 150 -15.48 53.75 25.14
CA ASP A 150 -16.84 53.22 25.23
C ASP A 150 -17.17 52.16 24.17
N LEU A 151 -16.17 51.74 23.38
CA LEU A 151 -16.32 50.78 22.30
C LEU A 151 -15.95 49.37 22.75
N ARG A 152 -16.79 48.40 22.39
CA ARG A 152 -16.40 46.99 22.30
C ARG A 152 -15.86 46.68 20.91
N PRO A 153 -15.08 45.61 20.74
CA PRO A 153 -14.65 45.20 19.42
C PRO A 153 -15.85 44.94 18.50
N ASP A 154 -15.88 45.62 17.36
CA ASP A 154 -16.85 45.37 16.30
C ASP A 154 -16.25 44.53 15.16
N ARG A 155 -14.95 44.24 15.21
CA ARG A 155 -14.26 43.32 14.29
C ARG A 155 -13.32 42.37 15.03
N ALA A 156 -13.32 41.10 14.64
CA ALA A 156 -12.32 40.13 15.06
C ALA A 156 -11.84 39.33 13.85
N TYR A 157 -10.53 39.34 13.60
CA TYR A 157 -9.88 38.62 12.51
C TYR A 157 -8.98 37.53 13.07
N LEU A 158 -9.34 36.29 12.82
CA LEU A 158 -8.64 35.10 13.28
C LEU A 158 -7.83 34.55 12.10
N ASP A 159 -6.50 34.59 12.16
CA ASP A 159 -5.58 34.09 11.12
C ASP A 159 -4.78 32.90 11.66
N ASP A 160 -5.06 31.70 11.13
CA ASP A 160 -4.37 30.45 11.47
C ASP A 160 -4.21 30.23 13.00
N ILE A 161 -5.31 30.28 13.76
CA ILE A 161 -5.32 30.13 15.23
C ILE A 161 -5.21 28.68 15.77
N GLU A 162 -5.56 27.65 14.99
CA GLU A 162 -5.38 26.25 15.41
C GLU A 162 -3.98 25.73 15.13
N ASN A 163 -3.60 24.70 15.88
CA ASN A 163 -2.41 23.91 15.65
C ASN A 163 -2.68 22.44 16.00
N LYS A 164 -1.69 21.58 15.79
CA LYS A 164 -1.80 20.13 16.00
C LYS A 164 -2.22 19.75 17.42
N GLU A 165 -1.77 20.47 18.44
CA GLU A 165 -2.14 20.22 19.84
C GLU A 165 -3.61 20.50 20.12
N ARG A 166 -4.19 21.51 19.44
CA ARG A 166 -5.59 21.90 19.60
C ARG A 166 -6.57 20.99 18.84
N VAL A 167 -6.07 20.16 17.92
CA VAL A 167 -6.86 19.21 17.13
C VAL A 167 -6.48 17.75 17.39
N LYS A 168 -5.75 17.48 18.47
CA LYS A 168 -5.29 16.13 18.80
C LYS A 168 -6.43 15.18 19.19
N ASP A 169 -7.48 15.72 19.81
CA ASP A 169 -8.65 14.99 20.27
C ASP A 169 -9.90 15.89 20.33
N ALA A 170 -11.08 15.28 20.42
CA ALA A 170 -12.36 15.99 20.44
C ALA A 170 -12.54 16.93 21.65
N SER A 171 -11.83 16.68 22.76
CA SER A 171 -11.88 17.54 23.95
C SER A 171 -11.12 18.83 23.71
N ALA A 172 -9.93 18.76 23.10
CA ALA A 172 -9.12 19.91 22.71
C ALA A 172 -9.85 20.82 21.70
N VAL A 173 -10.53 20.21 20.71
CA VAL A 173 -11.36 20.95 19.76
C VAL A 173 -12.56 21.59 20.47
N SER A 174 -13.21 20.88 21.39
CA SER A 174 -14.34 21.43 22.16
C SER A 174 -13.92 22.57 23.09
N ALA A 175 -12.72 22.54 23.66
CA ALA A 175 -12.17 23.64 24.43
C ALA A 175 -11.97 24.89 23.55
N SER A 176 -11.49 24.71 22.31
CA SER A 176 -11.35 25.80 21.34
C SER A 176 -12.71 26.36 20.91
N MET A 177 -13.72 25.50 20.69
CA MET A 177 -15.10 25.91 20.44
C MET A 177 -15.68 26.71 21.62
N ASN A 178 -15.51 26.21 22.85
CA ASN A 178 -15.96 26.92 24.04
C ASN A 178 -15.29 28.29 24.17
N LYS A 179 -14.00 28.41 23.85
CA LYS A 179 -13.30 29.69 23.85
C LYS A 179 -13.91 30.69 22.87
N LEU A 180 -14.20 30.24 21.65
CA LEU A 180 -14.87 31.06 20.64
C LEU A 180 -16.26 31.55 21.10
N TYR A 181 -17.11 30.63 21.56
CA TYR A 181 -18.52 30.91 21.90
C TYR A 181 -18.73 31.56 23.27
N LEU A 182 -17.89 31.27 24.25
CA LEU A 182 -18.06 31.74 25.63
C LEU A 182 -17.14 32.90 26.00
N GLU A 183 -16.08 33.16 25.23
CA GLU A 183 -15.15 34.27 25.48
C GLU A 183 -15.23 35.33 24.39
N LEU A 184 -14.81 34.97 23.17
CA LEU A 184 -14.67 35.94 22.08
C LEU A 184 -16.02 36.53 21.65
N MET A 185 -17.00 35.68 21.27
CA MET A 185 -18.32 36.16 20.82
C MET A 185 -19.04 37.01 21.88
N PRO A 186 -19.00 36.68 23.19
CA PRO A 186 -19.53 37.55 24.23
C PRO A 186 -18.81 38.90 24.39
N ALA A 187 -17.51 38.95 24.11
CA ALA A 187 -16.70 40.16 24.20
C ALA A 187 -16.96 41.16 23.04
N MET A 188 -17.44 40.67 21.89
CA MET A 188 -17.79 41.51 20.73
C MET A 188 -18.99 42.45 20.99
N ASP A 189 -19.09 43.51 20.18
CA ASP A 189 -20.26 44.36 20.06
C ASP A 189 -21.48 43.57 19.56
N LYS A 190 -22.66 43.81 20.13
CA LYS A 190 -23.88 43.02 19.88
C LYS A 190 -24.65 43.39 18.62
N VAL A 191 -24.35 44.54 18.02
CA VAL A 191 -25.07 45.04 16.84
C VAL A 191 -24.16 45.07 15.62
N LYS A 192 -22.88 45.42 15.81
CA LYS A 192 -21.91 45.61 14.72
C LYS A 192 -20.83 44.54 14.66
N GLY A 193 -20.76 43.65 15.67
CA GLY A 193 -19.74 42.62 15.79
C GLY A 193 -19.66 41.74 14.55
N LYS A 194 -18.44 41.52 14.04
CA LYS A 194 -18.19 40.60 12.92
C LYS A 194 -16.92 39.80 13.21
N ILE A 195 -16.99 38.49 12.99
CA ILE A 195 -15.85 37.57 13.13
C ILE A 195 -15.49 37.03 11.74
N ARG A 196 -14.20 37.15 11.38
CA ARG A 196 -13.62 36.63 10.16
C ARG A 196 -12.56 35.62 10.53
N PHE A 197 -12.76 34.37 10.16
CA PHE A 197 -11.84 33.29 10.46
C PHE A 197 -11.25 32.74 9.17
N THR A 198 -9.94 32.80 9.04
CA THR A 198 -9.22 32.27 7.88
C THR A 198 -8.27 31.16 8.34
N GLN A 199 -8.49 29.93 7.87
CA GLN A 199 -7.67 28.80 8.26
C GLN A 199 -7.77 27.60 7.32
N THR A 200 -6.71 26.79 7.27
CA THR A 200 -6.71 25.47 6.61
C THR A 200 -7.12 24.36 7.58
N PRO A 201 -7.90 23.34 7.15
CA PRO A 201 -8.34 22.27 8.04
C PRO A 201 -7.17 21.39 8.50
N LEU A 202 -6.99 21.25 9.82
CA LEU A 202 -5.85 20.50 10.41
C LEU A 202 -6.17 19.05 10.77
N ALA A 203 -7.45 18.69 10.89
CA ALA A 203 -7.90 17.33 11.15
C ALA A 203 -9.35 17.15 10.65
N GLU A 204 -9.85 15.92 10.66
CA GLU A 204 -11.27 15.61 10.43
C GLU A 204 -12.17 16.30 11.46
N ASP A 205 -11.77 16.29 12.73
CA ASP A 205 -12.38 17.09 13.79
C ASP A 205 -11.47 18.26 14.17
N CYS A 206 -11.85 19.48 13.79
CA CYS A 206 -11.19 20.74 14.15
C CYS A 206 -12.21 21.89 14.14
N LEU A 207 -11.83 23.09 14.59
CA LEU A 207 -12.70 24.27 14.55
C LEU A 207 -13.24 24.50 13.14
N VAL A 208 -12.38 24.41 12.13
CA VAL A 208 -12.78 24.64 10.73
C VAL A 208 -13.89 23.68 10.29
N THR A 209 -13.78 22.39 10.58
CA THR A 209 -14.80 21.41 10.16
C THR A 209 -16.11 21.57 10.93
N ARG A 210 -16.05 21.80 12.24
CA ARG A 210 -17.25 22.05 13.06
C ARG A 210 -17.97 23.34 12.67
N LEU A 211 -17.22 24.42 12.38
CA LEU A 211 -17.80 25.69 11.97
C LEU A 211 -18.36 25.63 10.54
N ARG A 212 -17.72 24.88 9.64
CA ARG A 212 -18.24 24.63 8.28
C ARG A 212 -19.60 23.92 8.30
N GLU A 213 -19.82 23.04 9.27
CA GLU A 213 -21.10 22.35 9.46
C GLU A 213 -22.16 23.19 10.20
N ASN A 214 -21.76 24.33 10.76
CA ASN A 214 -22.67 25.23 11.45
C ASN A 214 -23.38 26.17 10.45
N PRO A 215 -24.73 26.17 10.36
CA PRO A 215 -25.47 27.05 9.46
C PRO A 215 -25.32 28.55 9.77
N ASP A 216 -24.88 28.93 10.97
CA ASP A 216 -24.65 30.33 11.34
C ASP A 216 -23.39 30.93 10.69
N TRP A 217 -22.52 30.08 10.11
CA TRP A 217 -21.24 30.49 9.53
C TRP A 217 -21.27 30.44 8.00
N THR A 218 -21.11 31.59 7.37
CA THR A 218 -20.92 31.68 5.92
C THR A 218 -19.53 31.17 5.58
N THR A 219 -19.45 30.00 4.93
CA THR A 219 -18.18 29.29 4.71
C THR A 219 -17.82 29.18 3.23
N ARG A 220 -16.56 29.46 2.87
CA ARG A 220 -16.05 29.28 1.52
C ARG A 220 -14.67 28.63 1.48
N ARG A 221 -14.47 27.75 0.49
CA ARG A 221 -13.23 26.98 0.31
C ARG A 221 -12.57 27.27 -1.03
N PHE A 222 -11.27 27.50 -0.99
CA PHE A 222 -10.40 27.81 -2.13
C PHE A 222 -9.22 26.84 -2.14
N PRO A 223 -9.41 25.57 -2.57
CA PRO A 223 -8.31 24.63 -2.81
C PRO A 223 -7.41 25.12 -3.95
N ILE A 224 -6.19 24.58 -4.10
CA ILE A 224 -5.26 25.01 -5.15
C ILE A 224 -5.81 24.81 -6.57
N CYS A 225 -6.73 23.87 -6.76
CA CYS A 225 -7.45 23.63 -8.01
C CYS A 225 -8.89 23.20 -7.74
N ASN A 226 -9.79 23.39 -8.72
CA ASN A 226 -11.23 23.28 -8.53
C ASN A 226 -11.82 21.86 -8.62
N GLY A 227 -10.98 20.82 -8.62
CA GLY A 227 -11.41 19.45 -8.88
C GLY A 227 -10.31 18.42 -8.67
N ASP A 228 -10.48 17.24 -9.27
CA ASP A 228 -9.48 16.18 -9.25
C ASP A 228 -8.26 16.59 -10.07
N ILE A 229 -7.06 16.50 -9.48
CA ILE A 229 -5.79 16.92 -10.09
C ILE A 229 -5.50 16.17 -11.40
N ASP A 230 -5.96 14.92 -11.51
CA ASP A 230 -5.77 14.10 -12.70
C ASP A 230 -6.82 14.36 -13.79
N ASP A 231 -7.90 15.07 -13.49
CA ASP A 231 -8.90 15.45 -14.50
C ASP A 231 -8.35 16.58 -15.40
N PRO A 232 -8.32 16.40 -16.73
CA PRO A 232 -7.90 17.45 -17.66
C PRO A 232 -8.75 18.72 -17.62
N SER A 233 -9.99 18.65 -17.14
CA SER A 233 -10.90 19.79 -17.00
C SER A 233 -10.66 20.61 -15.73
N THR A 234 -9.86 20.08 -14.79
CA THR A 234 -9.50 20.78 -13.57
C THR A 234 -8.58 21.95 -13.87
N VAL A 235 -8.92 23.10 -13.29
CA VAL A 235 -8.17 24.35 -13.43
C VAL A 235 -7.63 24.78 -12.08
N ALA A 236 -6.43 25.35 -12.11
CA ALA A 236 -5.81 25.94 -10.93
C ALA A 236 -6.55 27.21 -10.53
N LEU A 237 -6.67 27.47 -9.22
CA LEU A 237 -7.25 28.72 -8.72
C LEU A 237 -6.31 29.91 -8.87
N TRP A 238 -4.99 29.67 -9.02
CA TRP A 238 -4.00 30.71 -9.33
C TRP A 238 -3.06 30.28 -10.47
N PRO A 239 -3.52 30.28 -11.73
CA PRO A 239 -2.77 29.74 -12.86
C PRO A 239 -1.39 30.37 -13.08
N ASP A 240 -1.26 31.69 -12.87
CA ASP A 240 0.00 32.41 -13.08
C ASP A 240 1.11 31.99 -12.11
N ARG A 241 0.73 31.53 -10.91
CA ARG A 241 1.68 31.09 -9.88
C ARG A 241 1.79 29.58 -9.79
N TYR A 242 0.67 28.87 -9.91
CA TYR A 242 0.55 27.42 -9.77
C TYR A 242 -0.22 26.84 -10.96
N PRO A 243 0.38 26.81 -12.17
CA PRO A 243 -0.25 26.13 -13.30
C PRO A 243 -0.47 24.63 -12.98
N MET A 244 -1.44 23.99 -13.61
CA MET A 244 -1.79 22.59 -13.30
C MET A 244 -0.62 21.61 -13.46
N GLU A 245 0.33 21.89 -14.35
CA GLU A 245 1.59 21.13 -14.46
C GLU A 245 2.43 21.19 -13.18
N TRP A 246 2.54 22.39 -12.58
CA TRP A 246 3.22 22.56 -11.29
C TRP A 246 2.48 21.82 -10.17
N VAL A 247 1.14 21.91 -10.14
CA VAL A 247 0.31 21.23 -9.12
C VAL A 247 0.53 19.72 -9.16
N ARG A 248 0.48 19.11 -10.36
CA ARG A 248 0.73 17.68 -10.57
C ARG A 248 2.15 17.29 -10.15
N LYS A 249 3.15 18.05 -10.61
CA LYS A 249 4.55 17.81 -10.25
C LYS A 249 4.76 17.85 -8.73
N LYS A 250 4.19 18.85 -8.05
CA LYS A 250 4.32 19.02 -6.61
C LYS A 250 3.63 17.90 -5.83
N ARG A 251 2.43 17.49 -6.26
CA ARG A 251 1.72 16.32 -5.71
C ARG A 251 2.60 15.08 -5.82
N ASP A 252 3.13 14.80 -7.01
CA ASP A 252 3.93 13.59 -7.28
C ASP A 252 5.25 13.60 -6.48
N GLU A 253 5.87 14.77 -6.31
CA GLU A 253 7.04 14.96 -5.45
C GLU A 253 6.72 14.62 -3.98
N MET A 254 5.60 15.11 -3.47
CA MET A 254 5.17 14.84 -2.09
C MET A 254 4.71 13.38 -1.90
N GLU A 255 4.07 12.78 -2.90
CA GLU A 255 3.69 11.36 -2.88
C GLU A 255 4.92 10.45 -2.80
N ARG A 256 5.93 10.71 -3.65
CA ARG A 256 7.22 10.00 -3.61
C ARG A 256 7.95 10.16 -2.27
N ALA A 257 7.71 11.26 -1.56
CA ALA A 257 8.26 11.52 -0.24
C ALA A 257 7.40 10.97 0.93
N GLY A 258 6.29 10.26 0.64
CA GLY A 258 5.38 9.76 1.69
C GLY A 258 4.58 10.85 2.41
N GLN A 259 4.47 12.03 1.80
CA GLN A 259 3.82 13.24 2.30
C GLN A 259 2.56 13.61 1.49
N LEU A 260 1.97 12.68 0.74
CA LEU A 260 0.77 12.95 -0.07
C LEU A 260 -0.37 13.52 0.80
N ARG A 261 -0.53 12.96 2.01
CA ARG A 261 -1.50 13.45 2.99
C ARG A 261 -1.33 14.94 3.30
N GLY A 262 -0.10 15.38 3.54
CA GLY A 262 0.21 16.80 3.79
C GLY A 262 -0.15 17.68 2.59
N PHE A 263 0.08 17.18 1.37
CA PHE A 263 -0.35 17.89 0.16
C PHE A 263 -1.87 18.03 0.09
N MET A 264 -2.61 16.93 0.28
CA MET A 264 -4.07 16.92 0.22
C MET A 264 -4.70 17.82 1.30
N GLN A 265 -4.10 17.89 2.47
CA GLN A 265 -4.55 18.75 3.55
C GLN A 265 -4.27 20.24 3.28
N GLU A 266 -3.02 20.58 3.01
CA GLU A 266 -2.56 21.99 2.92
C GLU A 266 -2.96 22.67 1.61
N TYR A 267 -2.99 21.91 0.51
CA TYR A 267 -3.28 22.44 -0.82
C TYR A 267 -4.70 22.15 -1.30
N MET A 268 -5.23 20.95 -1.04
CA MET A 268 -6.59 20.56 -1.46
C MET A 268 -7.65 20.80 -0.38
N LEU A 269 -7.27 21.25 0.83
CA LEU A 269 -8.17 21.54 1.94
C LEU A 269 -9.04 20.34 2.35
N LEU A 270 -8.51 19.13 2.20
CA LEU A 270 -9.18 17.93 2.66
C LEU A 270 -8.96 17.77 4.17
N ALA A 271 -10.06 17.61 4.91
CA ALA A 271 -10.01 17.20 6.30
C ALA A 271 -9.71 15.71 6.35
N ILE A 272 -8.53 15.34 6.85
CA ILE A 272 -8.07 13.94 6.88
C ILE A 272 -8.02 13.49 8.34
N GLY A 273 -8.65 12.36 8.66
CA GLY A 273 -8.74 11.81 10.02
C GLY A 273 -7.38 11.49 10.63
N THR A 274 -7.20 11.72 11.93
CA THR A 274 -6.01 11.42 12.74
C THR A 274 -5.75 9.91 12.91
N GLN A 275 -6.10 9.08 11.92
CA GLN A 275 -5.66 7.68 11.94
C GLN A 275 -4.15 7.65 11.74
N ASP A 276 -3.46 7.06 12.72
CA ASP A 276 -2.04 6.74 12.67
C ASP A 276 -1.73 6.06 11.34
N LYS A 277 -0.56 6.38 10.77
CA LYS A 277 -0.04 5.60 9.63
C LYS A 277 0.08 4.15 10.12
N PRO A 278 -0.72 3.20 9.58
CA PRO A 278 -0.73 1.85 10.12
C PRO A 278 0.57 1.11 9.78
N PHE A 279 1.35 1.66 8.84
CA PHE A 279 2.63 1.13 8.40
C PHE A 279 3.71 2.21 8.47
N GLU A 280 4.79 1.92 9.16
CA GLU A 280 5.97 2.79 9.23
C GLU A 280 7.09 2.27 8.34
N THR A 281 7.95 3.18 7.88
CA THR A 281 8.99 2.84 6.88
C THR A 281 10.06 1.93 7.47
N GLU A 282 10.32 2.05 8.77
CA GLU A 282 11.26 1.26 9.55
C GLU A 282 10.84 -0.22 9.64
N GLN A 283 9.55 -0.52 9.42
CA GLN A 283 8.99 -1.87 9.45
C GLN A 283 9.22 -2.65 8.14
N ILE A 284 9.76 -1.99 7.10
CA ILE A 284 10.04 -2.63 5.81
C ILE A 284 11.42 -3.30 5.86
N ALA A 285 11.43 -4.63 5.96
CA ALA A 285 12.64 -5.42 5.82
C ALA A 285 13.06 -5.51 4.34
N GLU A 286 14.38 -5.58 4.09
CA GLU A 286 14.92 -5.68 2.75
C GLU A 286 16.13 -6.60 2.69
N CYS A 287 16.38 -7.17 1.51
CA CYS A 287 17.61 -7.89 1.20
C CYS A 287 18.06 -7.56 -0.22
N ALA A 288 19.38 -7.52 -0.44
CA ALA A 288 19.94 -7.18 -1.76
C ALA A 288 19.76 -8.31 -2.78
N VAL A 289 19.82 -9.57 -2.31
CA VAL A 289 19.77 -10.78 -3.15
C VAL A 289 18.72 -11.72 -2.57
N ASP A 290 18.03 -12.46 -3.45
CA ASP A 290 17.07 -13.48 -3.07
C ASP A 290 17.76 -14.54 -2.19
N PRO A 291 17.40 -14.67 -0.89
CA PRO A 291 18.03 -15.61 0.03
C PRO A 291 17.61 -17.06 -0.24
N ALA A 292 16.54 -17.30 -1.00
CA ALA A 292 16.05 -18.63 -1.31
C ALA A 292 15.51 -18.71 -2.76
N PRO A 293 16.41 -18.63 -3.77
CA PRO A 293 16.04 -18.65 -5.19
C PRO A 293 15.32 -19.94 -5.62
N TRP A 294 15.54 -21.02 -4.89
CA TRP A 294 14.93 -22.33 -5.10
C TRP A 294 13.44 -22.39 -4.70
N LEU A 295 12.92 -21.41 -3.96
CA LEU A 295 11.51 -21.42 -3.56
C LEU A 295 10.59 -21.19 -4.76
N PRO A 296 9.46 -21.91 -4.83
CA PRO A 296 8.41 -21.61 -5.80
C PRO A 296 7.92 -20.18 -5.60
N LYS A 297 7.72 -19.50 -6.72
CA LYS A 297 7.22 -18.12 -6.76
C LYS A 297 5.77 -18.13 -7.20
N VAL A 298 5.01 -17.16 -6.71
CA VAL A 298 3.63 -16.93 -7.10
C VAL A 298 3.48 -15.50 -7.58
N VAL A 299 2.99 -15.34 -8.81
CA VAL A 299 2.57 -14.06 -9.35
C VAL A 299 1.16 -13.79 -8.84
N ILE A 300 0.96 -12.74 -8.07
CA ILE A 300 -0.35 -12.33 -7.59
C ILE A 300 -0.76 -11.06 -8.32
N THR A 301 -1.91 -11.08 -8.97
CA THR A 301 -2.42 -9.94 -9.74
C THR A 301 -3.81 -9.55 -9.25
N ASP A 302 -3.95 -8.27 -8.89
CA ASP A 302 -5.21 -7.57 -8.61
C ASP A 302 -5.57 -6.69 -9.83
N PRO A 303 -6.39 -7.21 -10.77
CA PRO A 303 -6.72 -6.49 -12.00
C PRO A 303 -7.74 -5.38 -11.73
N ALA A 304 -7.52 -4.21 -12.31
CA ALA A 304 -8.49 -3.13 -12.32
C ALA A 304 -9.73 -3.52 -13.17
N ARG A 305 -10.93 -3.13 -12.70
CA ARG A 305 -12.20 -3.51 -13.33
C ARG A 305 -12.60 -2.62 -14.52
N THR A 306 -11.94 -1.48 -14.73
CA THR A 306 -12.43 -0.42 -15.64
C THR A 306 -11.46 -0.15 -16.79
N THR A 307 -11.96 -0.19 -18.02
CA THR A 307 -11.20 0.13 -19.24
C THR A 307 -11.07 1.63 -19.52
N ASN A 308 -11.72 2.48 -18.71
CA ASN A 308 -11.66 3.94 -18.85
C ASN A 308 -10.41 4.50 -18.15
N VAL A 309 -9.36 4.76 -18.93
CA VAL A 309 -8.06 5.30 -18.49
C VAL A 309 -8.18 6.56 -17.61
N LYS A 310 -9.27 7.33 -17.74
CA LYS A 310 -9.51 8.60 -17.05
C LYS A 310 -10.01 8.50 -15.60
N LYS A 311 -10.44 7.31 -15.15
CA LYS A 311 -10.96 7.05 -13.77
C LYS A 311 -10.50 5.69 -13.22
N SER A 312 -9.55 5.04 -13.88
CA SER A 312 -9.21 3.65 -13.55
C SER A 312 -8.42 3.58 -12.25
N ASP A 313 -8.76 2.62 -11.40
CA ASP A 313 -7.83 2.09 -10.41
C ASP A 313 -6.66 1.43 -11.17
N ARG A 314 -5.49 1.34 -10.54
CA ARG A 314 -4.31 0.71 -11.14
C ARG A 314 -4.43 -0.80 -10.96
N SER A 315 -3.93 -1.59 -11.92
CA SER A 315 -3.74 -3.02 -11.66
C SER A 315 -2.48 -3.20 -10.82
N GLY A 316 -2.58 -3.93 -9.71
CA GLY A 316 -1.45 -4.26 -8.85
C GLY A 316 -0.93 -5.67 -9.15
N ARG A 317 0.39 -5.82 -9.28
CA ARG A 317 1.04 -7.14 -9.33
C ARG A 317 2.20 -7.22 -8.36
N VAL A 318 2.28 -8.34 -7.66
CA VAL A 318 3.48 -8.74 -6.90
C VAL A 318 3.92 -10.15 -7.29
N VAL A 319 5.22 -10.42 -7.14
CA VAL A 319 5.77 -11.78 -7.22
C VAL A 319 6.32 -12.12 -5.85
N VAL A 320 5.80 -13.18 -5.23
CA VAL A 320 6.14 -13.53 -3.85
C VAL A 320 6.54 -14.99 -3.71
N SER A 321 7.42 -15.28 -2.74
CA SER A 321 7.64 -16.63 -2.21
C SER A 321 7.57 -16.61 -0.68
N ARG A 322 7.38 -17.79 -0.06
CA ARG A 322 7.28 -17.90 1.40
C ARG A 322 8.42 -18.77 1.95
N LEU A 323 9.14 -18.23 2.92
CA LEU A 323 10.18 -18.92 3.68
C LEU A 323 9.83 -18.89 5.17
N GLY A 324 9.21 -19.95 5.69
CA GLY A 324 8.70 -19.96 7.06
C GLY A 324 7.60 -18.91 7.25
N THR A 325 7.84 -17.92 8.13
CA THR A 325 6.95 -16.76 8.32
C THR A 325 7.20 -15.64 7.31
N LYS A 326 8.38 -15.62 6.67
CA LYS A 326 8.79 -14.54 5.78
C LYS A 326 8.12 -14.64 4.42
N ILE A 327 7.63 -13.50 3.94
CA ILE A 327 7.12 -13.29 2.58
C ILE A 327 8.17 -12.47 1.83
N LEU A 328 8.85 -13.13 0.90
CA LEU A 328 9.86 -12.51 0.05
C LEU A 328 9.16 -11.90 -1.17
N VAL A 329 9.25 -10.58 -1.35
CA VAL A 329 8.69 -9.85 -2.49
C VAL A 329 9.78 -9.65 -3.53
N HIS A 330 9.68 -10.34 -4.67
CA HIS A 330 10.69 -10.38 -5.74
C HIS A 330 10.48 -9.31 -6.81
N SER A 331 9.24 -8.92 -7.01
CA SER A 331 8.85 -7.89 -7.96
C SER A 331 7.54 -7.27 -7.48
N SER A 332 7.42 -5.96 -7.62
CA SER A 332 6.15 -5.27 -7.44
C SER A 332 5.99 -4.20 -8.51
N ILE A 333 4.78 -4.08 -9.04
CA ILE A 333 4.44 -3.08 -10.04
C ILE A 333 2.98 -2.72 -9.91
N GLY A 334 2.67 -1.46 -10.15
CA GLY A 334 1.31 -1.08 -10.45
C GLY A 334 1.28 -0.28 -11.75
N ALA A 335 0.45 -0.72 -12.67
CA ALA A 335 0.30 -0.12 -14.00
C ALA A 335 -1.17 -0.09 -14.45
N PHE A 336 -1.47 0.78 -15.40
CA PHE A 336 -2.79 0.86 -16.03
C PHE A 336 -2.84 -0.11 -17.21
N TRP A 337 -3.01 -1.39 -16.92
CA TRP A 337 -3.09 -2.42 -17.95
C TRP A 337 -4.50 -2.64 -18.45
N LYS A 338 -4.61 -2.86 -19.76
CA LYS A 338 -5.78 -3.48 -20.38
C LYS A 338 -5.80 -4.98 -20.11
N PRO A 339 -6.93 -5.67 -20.30
CA PRO A 339 -7.06 -7.09 -19.94
C PRO A 339 -6.09 -8.00 -20.70
N ASP A 340 -5.84 -7.71 -21.98
CA ASP A 340 -4.85 -8.40 -22.81
C ASP A 340 -3.41 -8.18 -22.31
N GLU A 341 -3.08 -6.98 -21.84
CA GLU A 341 -1.77 -6.66 -21.25
C GLU A 341 -1.57 -7.35 -19.91
N VAL A 342 -2.62 -7.49 -19.09
CA VAL A 342 -2.59 -8.28 -17.85
C VAL A 342 -2.27 -9.75 -18.14
N ILE A 343 -2.88 -10.31 -19.19
CA ILE A 343 -2.63 -11.70 -19.59
C ILE A 343 -1.17 -11.85 -20.06
N GLU A 344 -0.69 -10.97 -20.95
CA GLU A 344 0.69 -11.02 -21.44
C GLU A 344 1.71 -10.91 -20.29
N ASP A 345 1.53 -9.94 -19.39
CA ASP A 345 2.41 -9.75 -18.23
C ASP A 345 2.38 -10.98 -17.30
N ALA A 346 1.24 -11.65 -17.12
CA ALA A 346 1.16 -12.87 -16.33
C ALA A 346 2.00 -14.01 -16.93
N PHE A 347 1.93 -14.25 -18.24
CA PHE A 347 2.76 -15.26 -18.92
C PHE A 347 4.25 -14.90 -18.87
N ALA A 348 4.58 -13.66 -19.23
CA ALA A 348 5.96 -13.18 -19.25
C ALA A 348 6.60 -13.22 -17.85
N THR A 349 5.87 -12.78 -16.83
CA THR A 349 6.33 -12.80 -15.44
C THR A 349 6.42 -14.23 -14.91
N SER A 350 5.44 -15.10 -15.19
CA SER A 350 5.50 -16.51 -14.79
C SER A 350 6.76 -17.19 -15.34
N SER A 351 7.02 -17.07 -16.64
CA SER A 351 8.21 -17.64 -17.29
C SER A 351 9.51 -17.05 -16.73
N ARG A 352 9.57 -15.72 -16.53
CA ARG A 352 10.74 -15.04 -15.94
C ARG A 352 11.10 -15.56 -14.55
N PHE A 353 10.10 -15.95 -13.76
CA PHE A 353 10.28 -16.40 -12.38
C PHE A 353 10.16 -17.92 -12.22
N GLY A 354 10.58 -18.69 -13.23
CA GLY A 354 10.70 -20.15 -13.14
C GLY A 354 9.36 -20.87 -13.15
N ASP A 355 8.48 -20.48 -14.08
CA ASP A 355 7.12 -20.99 -14.24
C ASP A 355 6.27 -20.80 -12.98
N ALA A 356 6.38 -19.61 -12.41
CA ALA A 356 5.67 -19.22 -11.20
C ALA A 356 4.14 -19.38 -11.38
N ALA A 357 3.48 -19.92 -10.35
CA ALA A 357 2.02 -20.03 -10.35
C ALA A 357 1.39 -18.64 -10.43
N VAL A 358 0.25 -18.51 -11.11
CA VAL A 358 -0.42 -17.22 -11.30
C VAL A 358 -1.72 -17.21 -10.52
N ALA A 359 -1.79 -16.35 -9.51
CA ALA A 359 -2.95 -16.17 -8.65
C ALA A 359 -3.70 -14.88 -9.00
N ILE A 360 -4.98 -15.01 -9.31
CA ILE A 360 -5.81 -13.88 -9.80
C ILE A 360 -7.14 -13.87 -9.04
N GLU A 361 -7.57 -12.68 -8.64
CA GLU A 361 -8.85 -12.45 -7.98
C GLU A 361 -10.04 -12.84 -8.89
N LYS A 362 -10.91 -13.70 -8.36
CA LYS A 362 -12.20 -14.10 -8.93
C LYS A 362 -13.27 -13.13 -8.43
N ASN A 363 -13.79 -12.30 -9.34
CA ASN A 363 -14.90 -11.39 -9.07
C ASN A 363 -16.22 -11.92 -9.64
N SER A 364 -17.34 -11.50 -9.03
CA SER A 364 -18.70 -11.99 -9.29
C SER A 364 -19.20 -11.79 -10.73
N LEU A 365 -18.55 -10.88 -11.47
CA LEU A 365 -18.65 -10.71 -12.92
C LEU A 365 -17.61 -11.61 -13.62
N ASP A 366 -17.91 -12.91 -13.62
CA ASP A 366 -17.42 -13.95 -14.53
C ASP A 366 -15.94 -14.33 -14.56
N GLU A 367 -15.72 -15.51 -15.14
CA GLU A 367 -14.47 -16.03 -15.67
C GLU A 367 -13.79 -15.14 -16.74
N TRP A 368 -14.03 -13.82 -16.73
CA TRP A 368 -13.61 -12.83 -17.73
C TRP A 368 -12.10 -12.82 -18.00
N LEU A 369 -11.26 -13.04 -17.00
CA LEU A 369 -9.81 -13.17 -17.19
C LEU A 369 -9.36 -14.64 -17.29
N LEU A 370 -9.99 -15.54 -16.53
CA LEU A 370 -9.59 -16.95 -16.47
C LEU A 370 -9.85 -17.69 -17.80
N GLN A 371 -10.98 -17.43 -18.47
CA GLN A 371 -11.29 -18.08 -19.75
C GLN A 371 -10.37 -17.60 -20.88
N PRO A 372 -10.14 -16.28 -21.08
CA PRO A 372 -9.12 -15.82 -22.02
C PRO A 372 -7.71 -16.34 -21.71
N MET A 373 -7.32 -16.45 -20.44
CA MET A 373 -6.04 -17.07 -20.09
C MET A 373 -5.98 -18.54 -20.49
N ARG A 374 -7.05 -19.32 -20.28
CA ARG A 374 -7.13 -20.72 -20.73
C ARG A 374 -7.04 -20.82 -22.26
N ALA A 375 -7.72 -19.94 -22.98
CA ALA A 375 -7.63 -19.88 -24.44
C ALA A 375 -6.21 -19.53 -24.91
N GLU A 376 -5.54 -18.59 -24.23
CA GLU A 376 -4.17 -18.21 -24.55
C GLU A 376 -3.16 -19.32 -24.20
N MET A 377 -3.38 -20.08 -23.13
CA MET A 377 -2.60 -21.28 -22.80
C MET A 377 -2.65 -22.30 -23.95
N LEU A 378 -3.85 -22.57 -24.49
CA LEU A 378 -4.04 -23.45 -25.63
C LEU A 378 -3.35 -22.90 -26.90
N ARG A 379 -3.45 -21.58 -27.14
CA ARG A 379 -2.83 -20.92 -28.30
C ARG A 379 -1.29 -20.99 -28.25
N ARG A 380 -0.69 -20.79 -27.08
CA ARG A 380 0.77 -20.82 -26.90
C ARG A 380 1.34 -22.23 -26.74
N GLY A 381 0.50 -23.22 -26.45
CA GLY A 381 0.98 -24.54 -26.04
C GLY A 381 1.70 -24.52 -24.69
N VAL A 382 1.39 -23.53 -23.83
CA VAL A 382 2.03 -23.32 -22.52
C VAL A 382 0.96 -23.36 -21.44
N THR A 383 1.17 -24.20 -20.42
CA THR A 383 0.23 -24.35 -19.30
C THR A 383 0.67 -23.51 -18.11
N LEU A 384 -0.11 -22.50 -17.73
CA LEU A 384 0.05 -21.79 -16.45
C LEU A 384 -0.66 -22.52 -15.30
N ALA A 385 0.00 -22.60 -14.15
CA ALA A 385 -0.63 -23.02 -12.90
C ALA A 385 -1.51 -21.90 -12.33
N LEU A 386 -2.77 -21.82 -12.79
CA LEU A 386 -3.72 -20.79 -12.37
C LEU A 386 -4.33 -21.10 -11.00
N LYS A 387 -4.27 -20.13 -10.08
CA LYS A 387 -4.89 -20.17 -8.76
C LYS A 387 -5.99 -19.09 -8.64
N PRO A 388 -7.28 -19.43 -8.74
CA PRO A 388 -8.34 -18.45 -8.54
C PRO A 388 -8.43 -18.05 -7.06
N LEU A 389 -8.43 -16.74 -6.77
CA LEU A 389 -8.54 -16.20 -5.41
C LEU A 389 -9.93 -15.62 -5.18
N SER A 390 -10.65 -16.05 -4.15
CA SER A 390 -11.93 -15.40 -3.81
C SER A 390 -11.70 -14.02 -3.19
N ALA A 391 -12.41 -13.00 -3.67
CA ALA A 391 -12.39 -11.67 -3.07
C ALA A 391 -12.89 -11.70 -1.60
N PRO A 392 -12.40 -10.80 -0.72
CA PRO A 392 -12.94 -10.65 0.64
C PRO A 392 -14.40 -10.20 0.54
N GLN A 393 -15.34 -11.05 0.95
CA GLN A 393 -16.76 -10.67 1.02
C GLN A 393 -17.13 -10.12 2.42
N ASP A 394 -16.28 -10.38 3.40
CA ASP A 394 -16.47 -10.10 4.83
C ASP A 394 -15.81 -8.77 5.28
N ARG A 395 -14.97 -8.15 4.45
CA ARG A 395 -14.13 -7.01 4.83
C ARG A 395 -14.00 -6.00 3.70
N ASP A 396 -14.00 -4.71 4.05
CA ASP A 396 -13.62 -3.63 3.13
C ASP A 396 -12.14 -3.77 2.70
N LYS A 397 -11.78 -3.26 1.51
CA LYS A 397 -10.42 -3.33 0.92
C LYS A 397 -9.36 -2.82 1.91
N THR A 398 -9.67 -1.75 2.64
CA THR A 398 -8.81 -1.19 3.67
C THR A 398 -8.52 -2.17 4.80
N GLN A 399 -9.56 -2.84 5.31
CA GLN A 399 -9.45 -3.83 6.39
C GLN A 399 -8.74 -5.11 5.94
N PHE A 400 -8.92 -5.50 4.68
CA PHE A 400 -8.16 -6.62 4.10
C PHE A 400 -6.67 -6.33 4.04
N ILE A 401 -6.29 -5.13 3.58
CA ILE A 401 -4.90 -4.68 3.55
C ILE A 401 -4.32 -4.60 4.96
N MET A 402 -5.07 -4.12 5.96
CA MET A 402 -4.60 -4.07 7.35
C MET A 402 -4.20 -5.45 7.91
N GLY A 403 -4.68 -6.55 7.33
CA GLY A 403 -4.23 -7.90 7.69
C GLY A 403 -2.72 -8.14 7.51
N ILE A 404 -2.03 -7.32 6.70
CA ILE A 404 -0.57 -7.41 6.53
C ILE A 404 0.22 -6.76 7.68
N GLN A 405 -0.42 -5.94 8.51
CA GLN A 405 0.25 -5.15 9.55
C GLN A 405 1.09 -5.99 10.51
N PRO A 406 0.63 -7.15 11.03
CA PRO A 406 1.44 -7.97 11.92
C PRO A 406 2.73 -8.47 11.25
N PHE A 407 2.69 -8.75 9.95
CA PHE A 407 3.84 -9.24 9.18
C PHE A 407 4.86 -8.15 8.89
N LEU A 408 4.41 -6.91 8.66
CA LEU A 408 5.31 -5.75 8.56
C LEU A 408 5.97 -5.47 9.91
N LEU A 409 5.19 -5.45 11.00
CA LEU A 409 5.73 -5.24 12.36
C LEU A 409 6.77 -6.30 12.75
N ALA A 410 6.58 -7.56 12.34
CA ALA A 410 7.52 -8.65 12.58
C ALA A 410 8.75 -8.63 11.65
N GLY A 411 8.79 -7.77 10.63
CA GLY A 411 9.84 -7.81 9.60
C GLY A 411 9.79 -9.09 8.74
N ASP A 412 8.59 -9.66 8.59
CA ASP A 412 8.34 -10.86 7.79
C ASP A 412 8.13 -10.52 6.31
N ILE A 413 7.68 -9.32 5.96
CA ILE A 413 7.64 -8.87 4.56
C ILE A 413 9.01 -8.32 4.18
N VAL A 414 9.73 -9.04 3.32
CA VAL A 414 11.10 -8.71 2.91
C VAL A 414 11.14 -8.35 1.42
N LEU A 415 11.60 -7.14 1.10
CA LEU A 415 11.75 -6.66 -0.27
C LEU A 415 13.10 -7.10 -0.87
N VAL A 416 13.06 -7.92 -1.91
CA VAL A 416 14.25 -8.47 -2.60
C VAL A 416 14.75 -7.47 -3.64
N GLY A 417 16.04 -7.12 -3.59
CA GLY A 417 16.62 -6.04 -4.40
C GLY A 417 16.52 -4.66 -3.75
N GLY A 418 16.04 -4.58 -2.49
CA GLY A 418 15.95 -3.34 -1.72
C GLY A 418 14.71 -2.49 -2.01
N ARG A 419 14.45 -1.50 -1.15
CA ARG A 419 13.32 -0.55 -1.30
C ARG A 419 13.30 0.16 -2.66
N GLY A 420 14.47 0.42 -3.25
CA GLY A 420 14.59 1.07 -4.56
C GLY A 420 13.95 0.26 -5.70
N ALA A 421 14.07 -1.08 -5.66
CA ALA A 421 13.43 -1.97 -6.64
C ALA A 421 11.89 -1.99 -6.52
N HIS A 422 11.37 -1.51 -5.39
CA HIS A 422 9.95 -1.54 -5.02
C HIS A 422 9.41 -0.15 -4.67
N ALA A 423 9.96 0.91 -5.26
CA ALA A 423 9.65 2.30 -4.89
C ALA A 423 8.15 2.62 -4.87
N GLN A 424 7.37 2.08 -5.83
CA GLN A 424 5.92 2.27 -5.87
C GLN A 424 5.21 1.60 -4.68
N LEU A 425 5.60 0.38 -4.31
CA LEU A 425 5.04 -0.33 -3.17
C LEU A 425 5.40 0.38 -1.85
N VAL A 426 6.64 0.83 -1.71
CA VAL A 426 7.08 1.61 -0.54
C VAL A 426 6.26 2.89 -0.40
N ALA A 427 6.02 3.60 -1.51
CA ALA A 427 5.15 4.79 -1.50
C ALA A 427 3.70 4.45 -1.11
N GLU A 428 3.13 3.35 -1.61
CA GLU A 428 1.78 2.93 -1.18
C GLU A 428 1.73 2.61 0.32
N ILE A 429 2.73 1.90 0.86
CA ILE A 429 2.84 1.60 2.30
C ILE A 429 2.87 2.89 3.13
N GLN A 430 3.69 3.88 2.74
CA GLN A 430 3.88 5.14 3.47
C GLN A 430 2.68 6.10 3.41
N ASN A 431 1.89 6.02 2.34
CA ASN A 431 0.76 6.91 2.11
C ASN A 431 -0.56 6.30 2.59
N PHE A 432 -0.64 4.98 2.78
CA PHE A 432 -1.84 4.29 3.26
C PHE A 432 -2.31 4.84 4.63
N PRO A 433 -3.63 5.01 4.86
CA PRO A 433 -4.77 4.59 4.02
C PRO A 433 -5.10 5.51 2.84
N SER A 434 -4.32 6.58 2.63
CA SER A 434 -4.51 7.54 1.53
C SER A 434 -3.71 7.16 0.27
N GLY A 435 -4.10 7.74 -0.87
CA GLY A 435 -3.41 7.50 -2.14
C GLY A 435 -3.73 6.15 -2.78
N LYS A 436 -2.89 5.72 -3.73
CA LYS A 436 -3.02 4.44 -4.41
C LYS A 436 -2.65 3.29 -3.48
N ARG A 437 -3.30 2.14 -3.65
CA ARG A 437 -3.17 0.97 -2.76
C ARG A 437 -3.26 -0.36 -3.49
N ASP A 438 -3.09 -0.36 -4.80
CA ASP A 438 -3.38 -1.51 -5.65
C ASP A 438 -2.27 -2.57 -5.57
N ILE A 439 -1.01 -2.14 -5.47
CA ILE A 439 0.11 -3.06 -5.24
C ILE A 439 0.03 -3.65 -3.83
N LEU A 440 -0.31 -2.81 -2.85
CA LEU A 440 -0.46 -3.21 -1.45
C LEU A 440 -1.63 -4.18 -1.28
N ASN A 441 -2.72 -3.99 -2.02
CA ASN A 441 -3.82 -4.95 -2.09
C ASN A 441 -3.39 -6.27 -2.72
N ALA A 442 -2.69 -6.23 -3.86
CA ALA A 442 -2.12 -7.42 -4.48
C ALA A 442 -1.17 -8.17 -3.53
N LEU A 443 -0.37 -7.44 -2.74
CA LEU A 443 0.47 -8.03 -1.69
C LEU A 443 -0.38 -8.73 -0.63
N ALA A 444 -1.43 -8.09 -0.10
CA ALA A 444 -2.27 -8.65 0.96
C ALA A 444 -2.87 -10.04 0.62
N TYR A 445 -3.03 -10.37 -0.65
CA TYR A 445 -3.44 -11.68 -1.12
C TYR A 445 -2.45 -12.82 -0.84
N PHE A 446 -1.20 -12.55 -0.43
CA PHE A 446 -0.30 -13.61 0.05
C PHE A 446 -0.93 -14.41 1.20
N GLN A 447 -1.76 -13.75 2.03
CA GLN A 447 -2.48 -14.37 3.16
C GLN A 447 -3.42 -15.49 2.69
N ARG A 448 -3.94 -15.40 1.46
CA ARG A 448 -4.76 -16.43 0.83
C ARG A 448 -3.95 -17.43 0.02
N VAL A 449 -2.94 -16.96 -0.69
CA VAL A 449 -2.08 -17.81 -1.53
C VAL A 449 -1.33 -18.84 -0.70
N PHE A 450 -0.88 -18.46 0.50
CA PHE A 450 -0.12 -19.32 1.41
C PHE A 450 -0.93 -19.75 2.64
N SER A 451 -2.26 -19.88 2.52
CA SER A 451 -3.12 -20.28 3.64
C SER A 451 -2.99 -21.77 4.02
N GLY A 452 -2.37 -22.62 3.20
CA GLY A 452 -2.20 -24.04 3.48
C GLY A 452 -1.01 -24.35 4.39
N VAL A 453 -1.08 -25.47 5.12
CA VAL A 453 0.04 -26.01 5.92
C VAL A 453 0.82 -27.02 5.07
N PRO A 454 2.10 -26.79 4.71
CA PRO A 454 2.89 -27.78 3.98
C PRO A 454 2.87 -29.15 4.65
N VAL A 455 2.80 -30.23 3.86
CA VAL A 455 2.86 -31.59 4.41
C VAL A 455 4.25 -31.86 5.02
N TYR A 456 5.30 -31.30 4.41
CA TYR A 456 6.70 -31.49 4.79
C TYR A 456 7.35 -30.16 5.23
N GLU A 457 6.99 -29.68 6.42
CA GLU A 457 7.51 -28.41 6.96
C GLU A 457 9.04 -28.39 7.17
N ASP A 458 9.66 -29.55 7.38
CA ASP A 458 11.12 -29.64 7.60
C ASP A 458 11.94 -29.66 6.30
N PHE A 459 11.28 -29.69 5.13
CA PHE A 459 11.98 -29.63 3.86
C PHE A 459 12.60 -28.25 3.67
N GLY A 460 13.91 -28.19 3.43
CA GLY A 460 14.61 -26.92 3.26
C GLY A 460 15.90 -27.03 2.47
N GLN A 461 16.72 -25.98 2.52
CA GLN A 461 17.95 -25.85 1.71
C GLN A 461 18.90 -27.06 1.82
N TRP A 462 18.96 -27.72 2.99
CA TRP A 462 19.80 -28.90 3.21
C TRP A 462 19.35 -30.15 2.43
N ASN A 463 18.13 -30.15 1.91
CA ASN A 463 17.58 -31.20 1.06
C ASN A 463 17.76 -30.88 -0.44
N ILE A 464 18.41 -29.78 -0.80
CA ILE A 464 18.53 -29.32 -2.19
C ILE A 464 19.96 -29.53 -2.67
N VAL A 465 20.09 -30.03 -3.90
CA VAL A 465 21.38 -30.17 -4.59
C VAL A 465 21.33 -29.47 -5.93
N SER A 466 22.41 -28.78 -6.28
CA SER A 466 22.47 -27.94 -7.48
C SER A 466 22.92 -28.68 -8.74
N TYR A 467 23.64 -29.78 -8.57
CA TYR A 467 24.06 -30.66 -9.66
C TYR A 467 24.29 -32.05 -9.07
N TYR A 468 23.33 -32.94 -9.27
CA TYR A 468 23.48 -34.34 -8.93
C TYR A 468 23.75 -35.17 -10.18
N GLU A 469 24.93 -35.79 -10.24
CA GLU A 469 25.28 -36.74 -11.29
C GLU A 469 25.15 -38.18 -10.76
N PRO A 470 24.12 -38.94 -11.19
CA PRO A 470 23.93 -40.30 -10.72
C PRO A 470 25.05 -41.22 -11.21
N SER A 471 25.65 -41.99 -10.29
CA SER A 471 26.53 -43.09 -10.69
C SER A 471 25.74 -44.15 -11.46
N GLN A 472 26.33 -44.69 -12.55
CA GLN A 472 25.72 -45.78 -13.34
C GLN A 472 25.47 -47.06 -12.53
N GLN A 473 26.08 -47.19 -11.35
CA GLN A 473 25.93 -48.34 -10.46
C GLN A 473 24.68 -48.23 -9.55
N HIS A 474 24.13 -47.03 -9.36
CA HIS A 474 22.98 -46.84 -8.48
C HIS A 474 21.68 -47.19 -9.21
N PRO A 475 20.82 -48.04 -8.61
CA PRO A 475 19.51 -48.33 -9.18
C PRO A 475 18.63 -47.09 -9.18
N MET A 476 17.77 -46.97 -10.20
CA MET A 476 16.82 -45.89 -10.32
C MET A 476 15.39 -46.42 -10.23
N ALA A 477 14.56 -45.71 -9.46
CA ALA A 477 13.14 -45.96 -9.32
C ALA A 477 12.35 -44.81 -9.93
N LEU A 478 11.49 -45.11 -10.90
CA LEU A 478 10.60 -44.17 -11.55
C LEU A 478 9.19 -44.36 -10.97
N ALA A 479 8.80 -43.46 -10.08
CA ALA A 479 7.55 -43.49 -9.35
C ALA A 479 6.46 -42.77 -10.14
N PHE A 480 5.49 -43.52 -10.67
CA PHE A 480 4.37 -43.00 -11.46
C PHE A 480 3.09 -42.89 -10.63
N ASN A 481 2.28 -41.88 -10.93
CA ASN A 481 0.89 -41.80 -10.46
C ASN A 481 0.02 -41.05 -11.50
N SER A 482 -1.30 -41.15 -11.38
CA SER A 482 -2.23 -40.47 -12.28
C SER A 482 -3.57 -40.26 -11.59
N ASN A 483 -4.21 -39.10 -11.81
CA ASN A 483 -5.51 -38.74 -11.24
C ASN A 483 -6.61 -38.53 -12.29
N GLY A 484 -6.38 -38.94 -13.54
CA GLY A 484 -7.30 -38.79 -14.67
C GLY A 484 -7.20 -37.45 -15.39
N ALA A 485 -6.69 -36.41 -14.75
CA ALA A 485 -6.35 -35.13 -15.39
C ALA A 485 -4.86 -35.07 -15.77
N ASP A 486 -3.98 -35.53 -14.88
CA ASP A 486 -2.53 -35.48 -15.08
C ASP A 486 -1.89 -36.86 -14.84
N THR A 487 -0.84 -37.16 -15.59
CA THR A 487 0.10 -38.27 -15.35
C THR A 487 1.41 -37.70 -14.82
N THR A 488 1.84 -38.16 -13.64
CA THR A 488 3.03 -37.64 -12.98
C THR A 488 4.09 -38.74 -12.81
N ALA A 489 5.36 -38.33 -12.78
CA ALA A 489 6.46 -39.24 -12.49
C ALA A 489 7.60 -38.53 -11.74
N ALA A 490 8.22 -39.22 -10.78
CA ALA A 490 9.46 -38.80 -10.12
C ALA A 490 10.53 -39.88 -10.29
N LEU A 491 11.71 -39.49 -10.80
CA LEU A 491 12.87 -40.36 -10.93
C LEU A 491 13.76 -40.23 -9.71
N ILE A 492 13.96 -41.35 -9.01
CA ILE A 492 14.70 -41.45 -7.75
C ILE A 492 15.97 -42.25 -8.02
N CYS A 493 17.13 -41.64 -7.82
CA CYS A 493 18.40 -42.34 -7.73
C CYS A 493 18.59 -42.83 -6.29
N ILE A 494 18.96 -44.11 -6.13
CA ILE A 494 19.10 -44.70 -4.80
C ILE A 494 20.57 -45.02 -4.49
N GLU A 495 21.16 -44.22 -3.59
CA GLU A 495 22.54 -44.32 -3.14
C GLU A 495 22.59 -44.86 -1.71
N GLY A 496 22.69 -46.17 -1.54
CA GLY A 496 22.58 -46.80 -0.23
C GLY A 496 21.24 -46.44 0.42
N GLN A 497 21.26 -45.77 1.59
CA GLN A 497 20.06 -45.26 2.28
C GLN A 497 19.58 -43.88 1.79
N ARG A 498 20.38 -43.20 0.96
CA ARG A 498 20.02 -41.89 0.42
C ARG A 498 19.15 -42.05 -0.82
N MET A 499 18.09 -41.26 -0.89
CA MET A 499 17.21 -41.14 -2.05
C MET A 499 17.34 -39.72 -2.59
N VAL A 500 17.69 -39.62 -3.86
CA VAL A 500 17.81 -38.33 -4.55
C VAL A 500 16.81 -38.30 -5.69
N VAL A 501 15.91 -37.32 -5.69
CA VAL A 501 15.02 -37.08 -6.83
C VAL A 501 15.80 -36.29 -7.87
N VAL A 502 16.07 -36.93 -9.00
CA VAL A 502 16.99 -36.43 -10.05
C VAL A 502 16.28 -35.94 -11.29
N ALA A 503 14.98 -36.20 -11.42
CA ALA A 503 14.12 -35.62 -12.44
C ALA A 503 12.66 -35.85 -12.08
N ASP A 504 11.76 -35.00 -12.58
CA ASP A 504 10.32 -35.20 -12.46
C ASP A 504 9.51 -34.65 -13.64
N TRP A 505 8.25 -35.09 -13.71
CA TRP A 505 7.32 -34.74 -14.77
C TRP A 505 5.90 -34.62 -14.25
N ILE A 506 5.20 -33.58 -14.72
CA ILE A 506 3.74 -33.45 -14.66
C ILE A 506 3.28 -33.31 -16.10
N SER A 507 2.55 -34.31 -16.60
CA SER A 507 2.09 -34.36 -17.98
C SER A 507 0.56 -34.28 -18.05
N PRO A 508 -0.03 -33.31 -18.78
CA PRO A 508 -1.47 -33.16 -18.92
C PRO A 508 -2.06 -34.11 -19.98
N VAL A 509 -1.24 -34.95 -20.63
CA VAL A 509 -1.71 -35.89 -21.64
C VAL A 509 -2.07 -37.25 -21.03
N PRO A 510 -2.90 -38.07 -21.70
CA PRO A 510 -3.30 -39.37 -21.18
C PRO A 510 -2.11 -40.29 -20.86
N PRO A 511 -2.23 -41.22 -19.88
CA PRO A 511 -1.11 -42.05 -19.42
C PRO A 511 -0.38 -42.82 -20.52
N LYS A 512 -1.07 -43.21 -21.60
CA LYS A 512 -0.46 -43.93 -22.74
C LYS A 512 0.64 -43.11 -23.43
N GLU A 513 0.40 -41.82 -23.64
CA GLU A 513 1.33 -40.90 -24.30
C GLU A 513 2.39 -40.45 -23.29
N ALA A 514 1.96 -39.98 -22.12
CA ALA A 514 2.84 -39.48 -21.07
C ALA A 514 3.91 -40.50 -20.64
N VAL A 515 3.53 -41.76 -20.42
CA VAL A 515 4.47 -42.81 -20.00
C VAL A 515 5.53 -43.07 -21.08
N ASN A 516 5.15 -43.11 -22.36
CA ASN A 516 6.09 -43.33 -23.44
C ASN A 516 7.11 -42.19 -23.52
N ASP A 517 6.64 -40.94 -23.49
CA ASP A 517 7.50 -39.75 -23.58
C ASP A 517 8.46 -39.67 -22.39
N ILE A 518 7.95 -39.86 -21.16
CA ILE A 518 8.76 -39.85 -19.94
C ILE A 518 9.83 -40.94 -19.99
N VAL A 519 9.49 -42.16 -20.38
CA VAL A 519 10.45 -43.27 -20.44
C VAL A 519 11.51 -43.05 -21.51
N GLN A 520 11.15 -42.46 -22.66
CA GLN A 520 12.11 -42.07 -23.69
C GLN A 520 13.08 -41.00 -23.16
N LEU A 521 12.57 -39.97 -22.50
CA LEU A 521 13.39 -38.93 -21.88
C LEU A 521 14.33 -39.51 -20.82
N VAL A 522 13.84 -40.37 -19.92
CA VAL A 522 14.66 -41.03 -18.90
C VAL A 522 15.75 -41.88 -19.53
N ARG A 523 15.44 -42.66 -20.58
CA ARG A 523 16.45 -43.48 -21.28
C ARG A 523 17.45 -42.63 -22.07
N ALA A 524 17.05 -41.47 -22.57
CA ALA A 524 17.96 -40.54 -23.22
C ALA A 524 18.92 -39.89 -22.20
N MET A 525 18.40 -39.46 -21.05
CA MET A 525 19.21 -38.86 -19.99
C MET A 525 20.09 -39.88 -19.26
N PHE A 526 19.59 -41.11 -19.06
CA PHE A 526 20.27 -42.17 -18.32
C PHE A 526 20.31 -43.51 -19.09
N PRO A 527 21.06 -43.62 -20.21
CA PRO A 527 20.99 -44.76 -21.13
C PRO A 527 21.37 -46.12 -20.53
N ARG A 528 22.17 -46.11 -19.45
CA ARG A 528 22.69 -47.33 -18.80
C ARG A 528 22.10 -47.56 -17.41
N ALA A 529 21.13 -46.76 -16.99
CA ALA A 529 20.56 -46.89 -15.65
C ALA A 529 19.69 -48.15 -15.53
N ARG A 530 19.84 -48.85 -14.41
CA ARG A 530 18.93 -49.94 -14.03
C ARG A 530 17.62 -49.34 -13.51
N LEU A 531 16.64 -49.23 -14.40
CA LEU A 531 15.34 -48.60 -14.14
C LEU A 531 14.31 -49.60 -13.63
N THR A 532 13.61 -49.24 -12.56
CA THR A 532 12.40 -49.94 -12.06
C THR A 532 11.25 -48.94 -12.05
N ALA A 533 10.07 -49.35 -12.54
CA ALA A 533 8.86 -48.54 -12.45
C ALA A 533 8.09 -48.88 -11.16
N TRP A 534 7.50 -47.89 -10.51
CA TRP A 534 6.71 -48.06 -9.28
C TRP A 534 5.38 -47.34 -9.41
N VAL A 535 4.30 -47.95 -8.92
CA VAL A 535 2.97 -47.32 -8.82
C VAL A 535 2.37 -47.60 -7.44
N PRO A 536 1.49 -46.72 -6.92
CA PRO A 536 0.83 -46.96 -5.64
C PRO A 536 0.08 -48.29 -5.55
N ALA A 537 0.02 -48.88 -4.35
CA ALA A 537 -0.74 -50.11 -4.13
C ALA A 537 -2.20 -49.95 -4.57
N ASP A 538 -2.80 -48.80 -4.27
CA ASP A 538 -4.18 -48.42 -4.67
C ASP A 538 -4.39 -48.50 -6.19
N VAL A 539 -3.38 -48.09 -6.97
CA VAL A 539 -3.38 -48.15 -8.43
C VAL A 539 -3.12 -49.58 -8.90
N MET A 540 -2.22 -50.30 -8.23
CA MET A 540 -1.82 -51.65 -8.60
C MET A 540 -2.92 -52.69 -8.36
N ASP A 541 -3.72 -52.53 -7.29
CA ASP A 541 -4.88 -53.39 -7.00
C ASP A 541 -5.99 -53.25 -8.03
N GLN A 542 -6.01 -52.14 -8.76
CA GLN A 542 -6.95 -51.86 -9.85
C GLN A 542 -6.26 -51.89 -11.22
N ALA A 543 -5.18 -52.68 -11.35
CA ALA A 543 -4.32 -52.74 -12.54
C ALA A 543 -5.08 -52.77 -13.88
N ASP A 544 -6.14 -53.58 -13.96
CA ASP A 544 -6.91 -53.81 -15.19
C ASP A 544 -7.75 -52.59 -15.58
N ARG A 545 -8.05 -51.69 -14.64
CA ARG A 545 -8.85 -50.47 -14.83
C ARG A 545 -7.98 -49.21 -14.92
N MET A 546 -6.73 -49.28 -14.49
CA MET A 546 -5.82 -48.13 -14.40
C MET A 546 -4.97 -47.99 -15.67
N PRO A 547 -5.17 -46.92 -16.49
CA PRO A 547 -4.49 -46.79 -17.77
C PRO A 547 -2.96 -46.70 -17.66
N VAL A 548 -2.44 -46.15 -16.55
CA VAL A 548 -1.00 -46.01 -16.30
C VAL A 548 -0.28 -47.37 -16.22
N VAL A 549 -0.92 -48.40 -15.66
CA VAL A 549 -0.33 -49.74 -15.55
C VAL A 549 -0.24 -50.40 -16.92
N ALA A 550 -1.31 -50.30 -17.72
CA ALA A 550 -1.31 -50.80 -19.09
C ALA A 550 -0.28 -50.08 -19.97
N ALA A 551 -0.15 -48.76 -19.82
CA ALA A 551 0.85 -47.95 -20.53
C ALA A 551 2.29 -48.36 -20.20
N LEU A 552 2.59 -48.61 -18.92
CA LEU A 552 3.91 -49.07 -18.48
C LEU A 552 4.27 -50.44 -19.07
N ARG A 553 3.31 -51.39 -19.06
CA ARG A 553 3.50 -52.71 -19.69
C ARG A 553 3.76 -52.59 -21.19
N ALA A 554 3.11 -51.66 -21.88
CA ALA A 554 3.29 -51.45 -23.32
C ALA A 554 4.71 -50.97 -23.70
N VAL A 555 5.42 -50.30 -22.79
CA VAL A 555 6.82 -49.86 -22.98
C VAL A 555 7.85 -50.82 -22.37
N ASN A 556 7.43 -52.05 -22.06
CA ASN A 556 8.23 -53.10 -21.41
C ASN A 556 8.79 -52.70 -20.02
N LEU A 557 8.05 -51.88 -19.27
CA LEU A 557 8.32 -51.61 -17.86
C LEU A 557 7.20 -52.22 -17.02
N TYR A 558 7.48 -53.34 -16.36
CA TYR A 558 6.52 -53.95 -15.45
C TYR A 558 6.59 -53.23 -14.09
N PRO A 559 5.52 -52.52 -13.67
CA PRO A 559 5.57 -51.75 -12.45
C PRO A 559 5.64 -52.65 -11.22
N MET A 560 6.51 -52.29 -10.29
CA MET A 560 6.57 -52.80 -8.93
C MET A 560 5.42 -52.18 -8.12
N ARG A 561 4.94 -52.95 -7.14
CA ARG A 561 3.92 -52.51 -6.19
C ARG A 561 4.57 -51.62 -5.13
N GLY A 562 4.19 -50.34 -5.10
CA GLY A 562 4.46 -49.43 -3.98
C GLY A 562 3.54 -49.69 -2.79
N GLU A 563 3.61 -48.86 -1.76
CA GLU A 563 2.71 -48.94 -0.60
C GLU A 563 1.40 -48.18 -0.79
N TYR A 564 0.42 -48.42 0.09
CA TYR A 564 -0.85 -47.68 0.06
C TYR A 564 -0.66 -46.20 0.37
N LEU A 565 -1.41 -45.33 -0.32
CA LEU A 565 -1.28 -43.87 -0.18
C LEU A 565 -1.56 -43.36 1.24
N ASN A 566 -2.52 -43.97 1.94
CA ASN A 566 -2.83 -43.62 3.32
C ASN A 566 -1.73 -43.99 4.31
N VAL A 567 -0.98 -45.07 4.06
CA VAL A 567 0.15 -45.53 4.87
C VAL A 567 1.42 -44.74 4.54
N SER A 568 1.59 -44.37 3.26
CA SER A 568 2.79 -43.71 2.75
C SER A 568 2.83 -42.20 3.01
N ARG A 569 1.72 -41.61 3.45
CA ARG A 569 1.66 -40.17 3.72
C ARG A 569 2.66 -39.79 4.82
N GLY A 570 3.57 -38.87 4.50
CA GLY A 570 4.64 -38.47 5.41
C GLY A 570 5.87 -39.40 5.40
N ALA A 571 5.94 -40.39 4.52
CA ALA A 571 7.05 -41.33 4.40
C ALA A 571 8.40 -40.67 4.12
N LEU A 572 8.41 -39.46 3.55
CA LEU A 572 9.65 -38.73 3.29
C LEU A 572 10.22 -38.07 4.57
N SER A 573 9.40 -37.84 5.60
CA SER A 573 9.79 -37.06 6.80
C SER A 573 11.04 -37.61 7.51
N PRO A 574 11.17 -38.93 7.75
CA PRO A 574 12.38 -39.47 8.36
C PRO A 574 13.62 -39.21 7.50
N LEU A 575 13.52 -39.32 6.18
CA LEU A 575 14.65 -39.13 5.25
C LEU A 575 15.02 -37.64 5.09
N ILE A 576 14.02 -36.75 5.11
CA ILE A 576 14.21 -35.30 5.08
C ILE A 576 14.98 -34.83 6.31
N ARG A 577 14.65 -35.38 7.48
CA ARG A 577 15.25 -35.00 8.78
C ARG A 577 16.56 -35.71 9.11
N THR A 578 16.82 -36.88 8.54
CA THR A 578 18.02 -37.66 8.89
C THR A 578 19.21 -37.20 8.06
N GLU A 579 20.36 -37.02 8.72
CA GLU A 579 21.62 -36.65 8.08
C GLU A 579 22.65 -37.78 8.25
N ALA A 580 23.28 -38.15 7.15
CA ALA A 580 24.39 -39.09 7.13
C ALA A 580 25.51 -38.56 6.24
N LYS A 581 26.73 -38.50 6.79
CA LYS A 581 27.93 -37.96 6.11
C LYS A 581 27.70 -36.54 5.55
N ALA A 582 27.21 -35.62 6.40
CA ALA A 582 26.96 -34.22 6.06
C ALA A 582 25.92 -33.96 4.96
N ARG A 583 25.08 -34.95 4.63
CA ARG A 583 24.02 -34.83 3.62
C ARG A 583 22.73 -35.45 4.14
N ARG A 584 21.59 -34.84 3.81
CA ARG A 584 20.27 -35.41 4.11
C ARG A 584 20.07 -36.72 3.36
N LEU A 585 19.30 -37.64 3.95
CA LEU A 585 18.95 -38.90 3.29
C LEU A 585 17.94 -38.69 2.16
N PHE A 586 17.15 -37.62 2.18
CA PHE A 586 16.34 -37.19 1.05
C PHE A 586 16.89 -35.90 0.45
N GLN A 587 17.18 -35.93 -0.85
CA GLN A 587 17.62 -34.75 -1.60
C GLN A 587 16.82 -34.59 -2.91
N VAL A 588 16.72 -33.37 -3.41
CA VAL A 588 16.05 -33.01 -4.66
C VAL A 588 17.00 -32.17 -5.49
N ASP A 589 17.19 -32.58 -6.75
CA ASP A 589 17.94 -31.78 -7.71
C ASP A 589 17.13 -30.55 -8.13
N GLN A 590 17.69 -29.36 -7.93
CA GLN A 590 16.96 -28.11 -8.17
C GLN A 590 16.74 -27.79 -9.65
N GLU A 591 17.55 -28.35 -10.55
CA GLU A 591 17.51 -28.01 -11.98
C GLU A 591 16.56 -28.93 -12.72
N SER A 592 16.59 -30.22 -12.41
CA SER A 592 15.82 -31.25 -13.13
C SER A 592 14.59 -31.77 -12.38
N ALA A 593 14.46 -31.54 -11.07
CA ALA A 593 13.31 -31.99 -10.27
C ALA A 593 12.50 -30.82 -9.67
N LYS A 594 12.13 -29.87 -10.53
CA LYS A 594 11.44 -28.63 -10.15
C LYS A 594 10.03 -28.87 -9.60
N HIS A 595 9.29 -29.85 -10.11
CA HIS A 595 7.93 -30.09 -9.65
C HIS A 595 7.88 -30.66 -8.23
N THR A 596 8.83 -31.54 -7.90
CA THR A 596 9.04 -32.13 -6.58
C THR A 596 9.49 -31.04 -5.61
N LEU A 597 10.43 -30.20 -6.03
CA LEU A 597 10.88 -29.05 -5.24
C LEU A 597 9.70 -28.12 -4.91
N ASN A 598 8.92 -27.73 -5.92
CA ASN A 598 7.76 -26.85 -5.75
C ASN A 598 6.67 -27.48 -4.87
N ALA A 599 6.45 -28.79 -5.00
CA ALA A 599 5.50 -29.52 -4.18
C ALA A 599 5.95 -29.56 -2.70
N LEU A 600 7.20 -29.94 -2.43
CA LEU A 600 7.72 -30.07 -1.07
C LEU A 600 7.91 -28.72 -0.36
N ALA A 601 8.26 -27.66 -1.10
CA ALA A 601 8.43 -26.32 -0.56
C ALA A 601 7.10 -25.62 -0.17
N GLY A 602 5.94 -26.17 -0.57
CA GLY A 602 4.63 -25.64 -0.17
C GLY A 602 3.46 -25.93 -1.11
N GLY A 603 3.71 -26.54 -2.26
CA GLY A 603 2.66 -26.94 -3.22
C GLY A 603 1.84 -28.18 -2.81
N TYR A 604 2.38 -29.04 -1.95
CA TYR A 604 1.70 -30.17 -1.32
C TYR A 604 1.40 -29.80 0.13
N ASN A 605 0.17 -29.32 0.36
CA ASN A 605 -0.24 -28.74 1.64
C ASN A 605 -1.63 -29.23 2.05
N PHE A 606 -1.91 -29.13 3.34
CA PHE A 606 -3.23 -29.32 3.91
C PHE A 606 -4.01 -28.01 3.86
N PRO A 607 -5.28 -28.02 3.42
CA PRO A 607 -6.11 -26.83 3.45
C PRO A 607 -6.40 -26.44 4.90
N ILE A 608 -6.53 -25.14 5.16
CA ILE A 608 -6.98 -24.60 6.45
C ILE A 608 -8.42 -24.10 6.29
N ASP A 609 -9.31 -24.51 7.19
CA ASP A 609 -10.69 -24.03 7.20
C ASP A 609 -10.79 -22.57 7.72
N ARG A 610 -11.98 -21.97 7.62
CA ARG A 610 -12.19 -20.59 8.10
C ARG A 610 -11.98 -20.41 9.61
N ALA A 611 -12.03 -21.49 10.38
CA ALA A 611 -11.80 -21.49 11.82
C ALA A 611 -10.33 -21.74 12.19
N GLY A 612 -9.44 -21.89 11.20
CA GLY A 612 -8.01 -22.13 11.41
C GLY A 612 -7.65 -23.61 11.61
N ASN A 613 -8.60 -24.54 11.43
CA ASN A 613 -8.32 -25.97 11.57
C ASN A 613 -7.70 -26.54 10.30
N LYS A 614 -6.66 -27.35 10.49
CA LYS A 614 -5.99 -28.09 9.43
C LYS A 614 -6.85 -29.25 8.93
N GLY A 615 -7.04 -29.35 7.62
CA GLY A 615 -7.70 -30.48 6.98
C GLY A 615 -6.85 -31.76 7.02
N ASN A 616 -7.50 -32.92 6.93
CA ASN A 616 -6.83 -34.23 7.02
C ASN A 616 -6.33 -34.78 5.67
N VAL A 617 -6.71 -34.15 4.57
CA VAL A 617 -6.36 -34.57 3.21
C VAL A 617 -5.70 -33.39 2.50
N PRO A 618 -4.54 -33.58 1.85
CA PRO A 618 -3.89 -32.52 1.09
C PRO A 618 -4.73 -32.03 -0.10
N GLU A 619 -4.53 -30.77 -0.48
CA GLU A 619 -5.22 -30.16 -1.62
C GLU A 619 -5.04 -31.00 -2.90
N THR A 620 -6.11 -31.11 -3.69
CA THR A 620 -6.10 -31.83 -4.97
C THR A 620 -5.30 -31.06 -6.00
N GLY A 621 -4.45 -31.74 -6.75
CA GLY A 621 -3.71 -31.16 -7.84
C GLY A 621 -2.54 -32.04 -8.27
N PRO A 622 -1.80 -31.63 -9.30
CA PRO A 622 -0.73 -32.45 -9.86
C PRO A 622 0.44 -32.61 -8.89
N HIS A 623 0.74 -31.62 -8.05
CA HIS A 623 1.75 -31.76 -6.98
C HIS A 623 1.39 -32.85 -5.96
N ARG A 624 0.12 -32.95 -5.57
CA ARG A 624 -0.35 -34.04 -4.70
C ARG A 624 -0.15 -35.39 -5.38
N THR A 625 -0.57 -35.52 -6.64
CA THR A 625 -0.47 -36.78 -7.39
C THR A 625 0.99 -37.21 -7.57
N LEU A 626 1.89 -36.28 -7.89
CA LEU A 626 3.34 -36.51 -7.94
C LEU A 626 3.90 -37.01 -6.61
N ILE A 627 3.61 -36.32 -5.51
CA ILE A 627 4.16 -36.67 -4.20
C ILE A 627 3.54 -37.95 -3.64
N GLU A 628 2.26 -38.23 -3.85
CA GLU A 628 1.64 -39.50 -3.48
C GLU A 628 2.30 -40.70 -4.19
N GLY A 629 2.67 -40.54 -5.47
CA GLY A 629 3.46 -41.54 -6.19
C GLY A 629 4.85 -41.74 -5.61
N LEU A 630 5.55 -40.64 -5.32
CA LEU A 630 6.87 -40.64 -4.70
C LEU A 630 6.85 -41.26 -3.30
N GLU A 631 5.91 -40.85 -2.44
CA GLU A 631 5.70 -41.36 -1.09
C GLU A 631 5.52 -42.88 -1.09
N SER A 632 4.64 -43.37 -1.97
CA SER A 632 4.35 -44.80 -2.09
C SER A 632 5.58 -45.62 -2.49
N ALA A 633 6.35 -45.13 -3.47
CA ALA A 633 7.57 -45.79 -3.91
C ALA A 633 8.64 -45.76 -2.81
N VAL A 634 8.87 -44.60 -2.18
CA VAL A 634 9.87 -44.41 -1.12
C VAL A 634 9.56 -45.27 0.10
N GLN A 635 8.28 -45.34 0.51
CA GLN A 635 7.86 -46.17 1.63
C GLN A 635 8.14 -47.64 1.35
N ALA A 636 7.73 -48.16 0.19
CA ALA A 636 7.99 -49.55 -0.19
C ALA A 636 9.50 -49.85 -0.30
N LEU A 637 10.27 -48.96 -0.91
CA LEU A 637 11.73 -49.08 -1.04
C LEU A 637 12.44 -49.06 0.32
N SER A 638 11.93 -48.31 1.28
CA SER A 638 12.48 -48.21 2.64
C SER A 638 12.12 -49.44 3.47
N SER A 639 10.86 -49.89 3.42
CA SER A 639 10.39 -51.08 4.16
C SER A 639 11.05 -52.38 3.68
N GLN A 640 11.37 -52.49 2.39
CA GLN A 640 12.15 -53.63 1.86
C GLN A 640 13.60 -53.69 2.37
N ARG A 641 14.08 -52.63 3.05
CA ARG A 641 15.46 -52.52 3.56
C ARG A 641 15.57 -52.62 5.08
N ASP A 642 14.46 -52.56 5.82
CA ASP A 642 14.40 -52.44 7.27
C ASP A 642 14.83 -53.69 8.07
N THR A 643 15.55 -54.63 7.46
CA THR A 643 16.20 -55.74 8.18
C THR A 643 17.49 -55.37 8.91
N ALA A 644 17.98 -54.11 8.86
CA ALA A 644 19.10 -53.67 9.73
C ALA A 644 19.19 -52.14 9.86
N LEU A 645 19.02 -51.63 11.08
CA LEU A 645 19.58 -50.32 11.43
C LEU A 645 21.12 -50.42 11.44
N PRO A 646 21.86 -49.50 10.80
CA PRO A 646 23.33 -49.50 10.85
C PRO A 646 23.89 -49.32 12.27
N GLU A 647 24.97 -50.04 12.61
CA GLU A 647 25.76 -49.78 13.82
C GLU A 647 26.37 -48.36 13.77
N GLY A 648 26.35 -47.63 14.90
CA GLY A 648 26.96 -46.29 15.02
C GLY A 648 26.00 -45.10 14.93
N ILE A 649 24.70 -45.33 15.06
CA ILE A 649 23.67 -44.28 15.05
C ILE A 649 23.39 -43.76 16.47
N HIS A 650 23.34 -42.44 16.63
CA HIS A 650 23.03 -41.73 17.87
C HIS A 650 21.77 -40.86 17.75
N MET A 651 21.07 -40.66 18.87
CA MET A 651 19.93 -39.73 18.97
C MET A 651 20.41 -38.35 19.44
N ALA A 652 20.04 -37.29 18.71
CA ALA A 652 20.29 -35.90 19.02
C ALA A 652 18.99 -35.09 19.05
N VAL A 653 19.00 -33.89 19.65
CA VAL A 653 17.81 -33.03 19.79
C VAL A 653 18.12 -31.67 19.18
N ASN A 654 17.23 -31.15 18.34
CA ASN A 654 17.38 -29.83 17.74
C ASN A 654 17.02 -28.71 18.74
N PRO A 655 17.29 -27.42 18.44
CA PRO A 655 16.97 -26.30 19.34
C PRO A 655 15.48 -26.13 19.68
N GLN A 656 14.59 -26.79 18.92
CA GLN A 656 13.14 -26.78 19.15
C GLN A 656 12.66 -28.01 19.95
N GLY A 657 13.57 -28.85 20.46
CA GLY A 657 13.25 -30.02 21.29
C GLY A 657 12.89 -31.29 20.51
N ALA A 658 13.03 -31.31 19.18
CA ALA A 658 12.71 -32.47 18.36
C ALA A 658 13.92 -33.42 18.24
N SER A 659 13.70 -34.69 18.58
CA SER A 659 14.70 -35.76 18.45
C SER A 659 14.92 -36.16 16.99
N TYR A 660 16.16 -36.27 16.55
CA TYR A 660 16.56 -36.75 15.24
C TYR A 660 17.75 -37.71 15.31
N VAL A 661 17.91 -38.51 14.28
CA VAL A 661 18.90 -39.58 14.16
C VAL A 661 20.15 -39.03 13.46
N THR A 662 21.34 -39.25 14.03
CA THR A 662 22.61 -38.76 13.47
C THR A 662 23.74 -39.77 13.61
N THR A 663 24.69 -39.75 12.66
CA THR A 663 25.95 -40.53 12.73
C THR A 663 27.10 -39.73 13.34
N LEU A 664 26.85 -38.50 13.80
CA LEU A 664 27.87 -37.69 14.47
C LEU A 664 27.97 -38.12 15.95
N PRO A 665 29.18 -38.29 16.50
CA PRO A 665 29.35 -38.64 17.91
C PRO A 665 28.71 -37.57 18.80
N ARG A 666 28.06 -37.99 19.89
CA ARG A 666 27.53 -37.07 20.92
C ARG A 666 28.66 -36.13 21.34
N ARG A 667 28.46 -34.82 21.17
CA ARG A 667 29.30 -33.80 21.81
C ARG A 667 28.90 -33.60 23.25
#